data_AF-F8C5Z2-F1
#
_entry.id   AF-F8C5Z2-F1
#
_cell.length_a   1.000
_cell.length_b   1.000
_cell.length_c   1.000
_cell.angle_alpha   90.00
_cell.angle_beta   90.00
_cell.angle_gamma   90.00
#
_symmetry.space_group_name_H-M   'P 1'
#
loop_
_entity.id
_entity.type
_entity.pdbx_description
1 polymer ?
#
loop_
_entity_poly.entity_id
_entity_poly.type
_entity_poly.pdbx_seq_one_letter_code
_entity_poly.pdbx_strand_id
1 'polypeptide(L)'
;MFIKRLEIYGFKSFPYKVSIPFSPKITAIVGPNGSGKSNILDAIRWVLGEQSPKKLRVKELSDLIFSGNNNRNIDFAEVKLLLNHEPPVWETYKDFPEILITRRFYRNGESEYFINQKPCRLKDIQFLFLDLGVNPQSYGIIEQGEVSKFIDLSPKERKILLEDLAGVSKLKITEENTLKNLQKTEENLLRLKDIINEVRGQYEILKKQAEEARKYISLKEKLQKLLIQKNLYLLELNQKEKEKLKKRKEELLNQKQTLEKEVECLEKEEQAIYQEILILERKIKDLKKDLQSKENYLKEHKENLENLVKQENELNHKLEKIKLKRENEEEKFNNFNKELSTIEISLKNLREKKETLNENLINLKREKEKISKIFEEKLKNFQNFEKEYLLTEKEEENLKEKRNSLEKKISQLEKEKDINEKILEDLFINLKNLEKEKKALENLFKEKEKTLEDLINFKEKIIEDSKELYKKLENFNAKKQNLLIEIQSLKDRLSLIEKILSKNLSSISKNLNLPSLESYLNLSTEDISLLELIFKENLDAFVIEELNLIKNFISQDLKENIIFLWGEPEIIKSFSIERYNSFSDEILESYKTHPRFIYFIKEKILLTPYGFICFIRKEKKGVFSLKKEKIDLLNKVEALEKDLKTLLEKEKELKLKIENLEKELKRAEKEIKNINNGLENLRSQKEKIEISCIKLETEKINLGEKINHIENELKSLKDEKENLNKKLIDISELINRRKKEYETVKKENLSLKENLEEINQKINFLEQEIIKIKTEEENLRKRKDFIQEEIKKIKIFLRQYEFDKEALLKEINYLKDKIKEFNKRIKNLSSEISDLTKVLEDLLMKKEEGEKKLKALENKKRKIEKELKELDTEEHNLELYLLEKKLFLDSIYRNLKEFGFEIETEFIQENKEKFNLEEVEEEIEKTKNLLNEFKEVNLASLREFEFVSQRYEKLMKEKEDLEVSIREFKKILENIREISRERILKTLEEVNKKLEEIFPLVFKNGKVELLLSGEDPLSSGLELKINFPHKGLKHINMLSGGEKSLCALVILISFYLVKPGPFCILDEVDAFLDEKNSLKFIKLLDLIKRSSQIILITHNPHIMKEVDTLLGVTMEEKGISKIFVIKKENFFSEYINH
;
A
#
# COMPACT_ATOMS: atom_id res chain seq x y z
N MET A 1 0.92 36.53 32.06
CA MET A 1 0.26 35.23 31.82
C MET A 1 0.47 34.29 33.00
N PHE A 2 -0.59 33.61 33.48
CA PHE A 2 -0.54 32.63 34.59
C PHE A 2 -1.75 31.66 34.54
N ILE A 3 -1.69 30.52 35.24
CA ILE A 3 -2.82 29.61 35.44
C ILE A 3 -3.79 30.24 36.44
N LYS A 4 -5.02 30.54 36.01
CA LYS A 4 -6.06 31.10 36.86
C LYS A 4 -6.86 30.01 37.57
N ARG A 5 -7.22 28.94 36.83
CA ARG A 5 -8.09 27.87 37.35
C ARG A 5 -7.88 26.55 36.61
N LEU A 6 -8.02 25.44 37.32
CA LEU A 6 -8.07 24.08 36.77
C LEU A 6 -9.41 23.45 37.11
N GLU A 7 -10.14 22.95 36.12
CA GLU A 7 -11.35 22.15 36.32
C GLU A 7 -11.05 20.70 35.98
N ILE A 8 -11.39 19.79 36.88
CA ILE A 8 -11.13 18.34 36.74
C ILE A 8 -12.46 17.60 36.88
N TYR A 9 -12.71 16.64 36.00
CA TYR A 9 -13.87 15.75 36.06
C TYR A 9 -13.50 14.34 35.61
N GLY A 10 -13.86 13.32 36.38
CA GLY A 10 -13.65 11.92 36.03
C GLY A 10 -12.18 11.47 35.96
N PHE A 11 -11.24 12.31 36.42
CA PHE A 11 -9.80 12.09 36.27
C PHE A 11 -9.20 11.57 37.58
N LYS A 12 -8.60 10.37 37.55
CA LYS A 12 -7.96 9.71 38.70
C LYS A 12 -8.85 9.77 39.95
N SER A 13 -8.40 10.37 41.06
CA SER A 13 -9.15 10.44 42.32
C SER A 13 -10.27 11.50 42.35
N PHE A 14 -10.60 12.14 41.23
CA PHE A 14 -11.62 13.19 41.13
C PHE A 14 -12.83 12.73 40.29
N PRO A 15 -13.80 11.98 40.87
CA PRO A 15 -15.00 11.53 40.16
C PRO A 15 -16.00 12.66 39.88
N TYR A 16 -15.99 13.71 40.69
CA TYR A 16 -16.89 14.86 40.55
C TYR A 16 -16.18 16.04 39.91
N LYS A 17 -16.95 16.99 39.38
CA LYS A 17 -16.40 18.22 38.84
C LYS A 17 -15.81 19.04 39.99
N VAL A 18 -14.49 19.23 39.98
CA VAL A 18 -13.78 20.07 40.96
C VAL A 18 -13.14 21.25 40.24
N SER A 19 -13.22 22.43 40.85
CA SER A 19 -12.63 23.66 40.32
C SER A 19 -11.60 24.22 41.30
N ILE A 20 -10.34 24.30 40.87
CA ILE A 20 -9.19 24.64 41.69
C ILE A 20 -8.66 26.01 41.24
N PRO A 21 -8.79 27.06 42.06
CA PRO A 21 -8.19 28.36 41.77
C PRO A 21 -6.70 28.38 42.13
N PHE A 22 -5.88 29.05 41.31
CA PHE A 22 -4.45 29.26 41.60
C PHE A 22 -4.16 30.75 41.79
N SER A 23 -3.22 31.07 42.68
CA SER A 23 -2.72 32.44 42.87
C SER A 23 -1.73 32.80 41.77
N PRO A 24 -1.71 34.04 41.25
CA PRO A 24 -0.74 34.48 40.24
C PRO A 24 0.72 34.46 40.75
N LYS A 25 0.93 34.30 42.06
CA LYS A 25 2.24 34.20 42.71
C LYS A 25 2.57 32.75 43.09
N ILE A 26 2.69 32.43 44.38
CA ILE A 26 3.06 31.10 44.86
C ILE A 26 1.83 30.38 45.44
N THR A 27 1.54 29.20 44.91
CA THR A 27 0.52 28.28 45.42
C THR A 27 1.18 26.99 45.90
N ALA A 28 1.02 26.63 47.18
CA ALA A 28 1.46 25.32 47.69
C ALA A 28 0.28 24.35 47.79
N ILE A 29 0.48 23.11 47.36
CA ILE A 29 -0.47 22.02 47.49
C ILE A 29 0.02 21.10 48.62
N VAL A 30 -0.82 20.89 49.64
CA VAL A 30 -0.49 20.18 50.88
C VAL A 30 -1.56 19.15 51.23
N GLY A 31 -1.21 18.12 51.98
CA GLY A 31 -2.14 17.06 52.38
C GLY A 31 -1.41 15.76 52.77
N PRO A 32 -2.09 14.82 53.45
CA PRO A 32 -1.50 13.54 53.84
C PRO A 32 -1.08 12.70 52.62
N ASN A 33 -0.16 11.76 52.81
CA ASN A 33 0.30 10.90 51.71
C ASN A 33 -0.83 10.03 51.17
N GLY A 34 -0.92 9.90 49.84
CA GLY A 34 -2.01 9.17 49.19
C GLY A 34 -3.32 9.96 48.99
N SER A 35 -3.41 11.21 49.46
CA SER A 35 -4.60 12.06 49.30
C SER A 35 -4.89 12.53 47.85
N GLY A 36 -3.99 12.29 46.91
CA GLY A 36 -4.15 12.68 45.49
C GLY A 36 -3.55 14.04 45.11
N LYS A 37 -2.66 14.65 45.93
CA LYS A 37 -1.94 15.90 45.61
C LYS A 37 -1.30 15.88 44.22
N SER A 38 -0.55 14.81 43.96
CA SER A 38 0.11 14.50 42.70
C SER A 38 -0.83 14.44 41.49
N ASN A 39 -2.09 14.04 41.68
CA ASN A 39 -3.06 13.94 40.60
C ASN A 39 -3.44 15.32 40.03
N ILE A 40 -3.29 16.39 40.81
CA ILE A 40 -3.51 17.77 40.34
C ILE A 40 -2.44 18.16 39.33
N LEU A 41 -1.17 17.84 39.60
CA LEU A 41 -0.08 18.10 38.66
C LEU A 41 -0.18 17.21 37.42
N ASP A 42 -0.58 15.96 37.59
CA ASP A 42 -0.83 15.05 36.45
C ASP A 42 -1.94 15.59 35.55
N ALA A 43 -3.00 16.17 36.10
CA ALA A 43 -4.06 16.81 35.33
C ALA A 43 -3.52 18.01 34.51
N ILE A 44 -2.68 18.86 35.11
CA ILE A 44 -2.04 19.99 34.40
C ILE A 44 -1.11 19.48 33.29
N ARG A 45 -0.27 18.48 33.54
CA ARG A 45 0.62 17.90 32.52
C ARG A 45 -0.14 17.27 31.37
N TRP A 46 -1.21 16.56 31.72
CA TRP A 46 -2.04 15.88 30.76
C TRP A 46 -2.75 16.87 29.82
N VAL A 47 -3.34 17.94 30.35
CA VAL A 47 -3.98 18.96 29.51
C VAL A 47 -2.98 19.78 28.68
N LEU A 48 -1.73 19.94 29.15
CA LEU A 48 -0.62 20.54 28.39
C LEU A 48 -0.05 19.62 27.29
N GLY A 49 -0.48 18.36 27.23
CA GLY A 49 -0.19 17.47 26.10
C GLY A 49 0.75 16.29 26.37
N GLU A 50 0.99 15.92 27.64
CA GLU A 50 1.72 14.68 27.97
C GLU A 50 0.92 13.43 27.59
N GLN A 51 1.56 12.47 26.92
CA GLN A 51 0.93 11.24 26.42
C GLN A 51 1.46 9.97 27.08
N SER A 52 2.61 10.02 27.77
CA SER A 52 3.22 8.84 28.37
C SER A 52 2.45 8.39 29.62
N PRO A 53 1.89 7.15 29.64
CA PRO A 53 1.22 6.61 30.84
C PRO A 53 2.15 6.59 32.05
N LYS A 54 3.42 6.21 31.82
CA LYS A 54 4.46 6.13 32.85
C LYS A 54 4.70 7.48 33.55
N LYS A 55 4.79 8.57 32.78
CA LYS A 55 4.96 9.93 33.34
C LYS A 55 3.71 10.44 34.06
N LEU A 56 2.54 10.00 33.63
CA LEU A 56 1.28 10.28 34.30
C LEU A 56 0.99 9.30 35.44
N ARG A 57 1.96 8.50 35.91
CA ARG A 57 1.84 7.57 37.05
C ARG A 57 0.67 6.57 36.90
N VAL A 58 0.44 6.10 35.67
CA VAL A 58 -0.58 5.09 35.32
C VAL A 58 0.01 3.98 34.43
N LYS A 59 -0.60 2.80 34.40
CA LYS A 59 -0.14 1.70 33.52
C LYS A 59 -0.61 1.93 32.09
N GLU A 60 -1.88 2.27 31.94
CA GLU A 60 -2.51 2.59 30.65
C GLU A 60 -3.25 3.95 30.71
N LEU A 61 -3.51 4.57 29.56
CA LEU A 61 -4.25 5.85 29.52
C LEU A 61 -5.72 5.70 29.96
N SER A 62 -6.30 4.51 29.79
CA SER A 62 -7.62 4.11 30.32
C SER A 62 -7.71 4.29 31.84
N ASP A 63 -6.62 4.06 32.58
CA ASP A 63 -6.55 4.23 34.04
C ASP A 63 -6.61 5.70 34.49
N LEU A 64 -6.55 6.67 33.56
CA LEU A 64 -6.80 8.07 33.90
C LEU A 64 -8.27 8.32 34.25
N ILE A 65 -9.18 7.47 33.76
CA ILE A 65 -10.61 7.57 34.05
C ILE A 65 -10.87 6.89 35.40
N PHE A 66 -11.52 7.59 36.33
CA PHE A 66 -11.87 7.02 37.63
C PHE A 66 -12.71 5.75 37.48
N SER A 67 -12.28 4.67 38.14
CA SER A 67 -12.89 3.33 38.05
C SER A 67 -13.44 2.81 39.40
N GLY A 68 -13.86 3.70 40.31
CA GLY A 68 -14.23 3.33 41.68
C GLY A 68 -15.42 2.38 41.84
N ASN A 69 -15.46 1.69 42.98
CA ASN A 69 -16.41 0.60 43.35
C ASN A 69 -17.89 0.98 43.52
N ASN A 70 -18.29 2.24 43.32
CA ASN A 70 -19.65 2.71 43.58
C ASN A 70 -20.41 2.91 42.26
N ASN A 71 -21.17 1.91 41.79
CA ASN A 71 -22.30 1.92 40.81
C ASN A 71 -22.47 3.06 39.76
N ARG A 72 -21.43 3.82 39.43
CA ARG A 72 -21.44 4.96 38.52
C ARG A 72 -20.29 4.78 37.54
N ASN A 73 -20.65 4.40 36.32
CA ASN A 73 -19.70 4.37 35.22
C ASN A 73 -19.45 5.80 34.73
N ILE A 74 -18.22 6.27 34.91
CA ILE A 74 -17.74 7.49 34.27
C ILE A 74 -17.12 7.08 32.94
N ASP A 75 -17.67 7.61 31.85
CA ASP A 75 -17.29 7.21 30.48
C ASP A 75 -16.06 7.96 29.96
N PHE A 76 -15.74 9.12 30.54
CA PHE A 76 -14.62 9.96 30.13
C PHE A 76 -13.98 10.74 31.29
N ALA A 77 -12.70 11.05 31.13
CA ALA A 77 -12.00 12.03 31.95
C ALA A 77 -11.88 13.35 31.19
N GLU A 78 -12.11 14.48 31.86
CA GLU A 78 -12.00 15.82 31.30
C GLU A 78 -11.19 16.72 32.23
N VAL A 79 -10.23 17.44 31.66
CA VAL A 79 -9.47 18.48 32.36
C VAL A 79 -9.53 19.77 31.55
N LYS A 80 -9.86 20.88 32.21
CA LYS A 80 -9.90 22.22 31.63
C LYS A 80 -8.94 23.15 32.36
N LEU A 81 -8.02 23.77 31.64
CA LEU A 81 -7.05 24.72 32.15
C LEU A 81 -7.40 26.12 31.66
N LEU A 82 -7.73 27.01 32.58
CA LEU A 82 -8.00 28.42 32.28
C LEU A 82 -6.75 29.25 32.58
N LEU A 83 -6.22 29.88 31.54
CA LEU A 83 -5.01 30.69 31.57
C LEU A 83 -5.40 32.15 31.41
N ASN A 84 -4.91 33.01 32.30
CA ASN A 84 -4.92 34.45 32.07
C ASN A 84 -3.68 34.81 31.25
N HIS A 85 -3.87 35.68 30.27
CA HIS A 85 -2.86 36.01 29.28
C HIS A 85 -2.77 37.52 29.04
N GLU A 86 -2.95 38.33 30.08
CA GLU A 86 -2.74 39.77 29.97
C GLU A 86 -1.31 40.15 30.42
N PRO A 87 -0.54 40.92 29.64
CA PRO A 87 -0.78 41.33 28.25
C PRO A 87 -0.67 40.15 27.25
N PRO A 88 -1.29 40.24 26.05
CA PRO A 88 -1.36 39.14 25.10
C PRO A 88 0.02 38.71 24.58
N VAL A 89 0.44 37.50 24.94
CA VAL A 89 1.64 36.77 24.46
C VAL A 89 1.40 36.00 23.14
N TRP A 90 0.16 35.67 22.78
CA TRP A 90 -0.24 34.85 21.63
C TRP A 90 -1.08 35.70 20.68
N GLU A 91 -0.47 36.11 19.57
CA GLU A 91 -1.11 36.98 18.57
C GLU A 91 -2.46 36.43 18.07
N THR A 92 -2.53 35.11 17.85
CA THR A 92 -3.74 34.39 17.39
C THR A 92 -4.94 34.57 18.33
N TYR A 93 -4.69 34.91 19.60
CA TYR A 93 -5.72 35.03 20.62
C TYR A 93 -5.68 36.40 21.33
N LYS A 94 -5.13 37.44 20.69
CA LYS A 94 -4.99 38.77 21.32
C LYS A 94 -6.33 39.37 21.81
N ASP A 95 -7.42 38.99 21.15
CA ASP A 95 -8.77 39.47 21.44
C ASP A 95 -9.41 38.77 22.65
N PHE A 96 -8.74 37.74 23.21
CA PHE A 96 -9.21 36.97 24.35
C PHE A 96 -8.27 37.21 25.56
N PRO A 97 -8.76 37.82 26.66
CA PRO A 97 -7.93 38.02 27.86
C PRO A 97 -7.61 36.71 28.60
N GLU A 98 -8.41 35.68 28.35
CA GLU A 98 -8.28 34.35 28.94
C GLU A 98 -8.40 33.25 27.88
N ILE A 99 -7.64 32.18 28.05
CA ILE A 99 -7.63 31.03 27.15
C ILE A 99 -7.94 29.76 27.93
N LEU A 100 -8.95 29.04 27.47
CA LEU A 100 -9.41 27.78 28.03
C LEU A 100 -8.94 26.61 27.18
N ILE A 101 -8.06 25.78 27.72
CA ILE A 101 -7.58 24.55 27.08
C ILE A 101 -8.31 23.38 27.72
N THR A 102 -8.95 22.54 26.89
CA THR A 102 -9.68 21.36 27.37
C THR A 102 -9.13 20.11 26.70
N ARG A 103 -8.90 19.06 27.50
CA ARG A 103 -8.59 17.72 27.01
C ARG A 103 -9.62 16.74 27.58
N ARG A 104 -10.17 15.90 26.72
CA ARG A 104 -11.11 14.85 27.08
C ARG A 104 -10.62 13.51 26.55
N PHE A 105 -10.79 12.44 27.34
CA PHE A 105 -10.43 11.09 26.93
C PHE A 105 -11.51 10.09 27.34
N TYR A 106 -11.88 9.26 26.39
CA TYR A 106 -12.97 8.30 26.49
C TYR A 106 -12.41 6.88 26.66
N ARG A 107 -13.21 5.99 27.26
CA ARG A 107 -12.81 4.57 27.44
C ARG A 107 -12.55 3.81 26.13
N ASN A 108 -13.09 4.28 25.00
CA ASN A 108 -12.84 3.71 23.67
C ASN A 108 -11.44 4.06 23.10
N GLY A 109 -10.64 4.87 23.82
CA GLY A 109 -9.31 5.31 23.40
C GLY A 109 -9.29 6.63 22.64
N GLU A 110 -10.45 7.24 22.37
CA GLU A 110 -10.53 8.53 21.68
C GLU A 110 -10.13 9.69 22.60
N SER A 111 -9.36 10.63 22.05
CA SER A 111 -8.95 11.86 22.73
C SER A 111 -9.46 13.09 21.97
N GLU A 112 -10.14 13.99 22.66
CA GLU A 112 -10.58 15.28 22.12
C GLU A 112 -9.77 16.43 22.75
N TYR A 113 -9.48 17.45 21.94
CA TYR A 113 -8.69 18.60 22.32
C TYR A 113 -9.39 19.88 21.88
N PHE A 114 -9.50 20.85 22.78
CA PHE A 114 -10.14 22.13 22.49
C PHE A 114 -9.33 23.32 23.01
N ILE A 115 -9.30 24.40 22.24
CA ILE A 115 -8.82 25.73 22.67
C ILE A 115 -10.00 26.69 22.50
N ASN A 116 -10.42 27.35 23.58
CA ASN A 116 -11.61 28.22 23.62
C ASN A 116 -12.84 27.54 23.00
N GLN A 117 -13.06 26.28 23.38
CA GLN A 117 -14.16 25.41 22.90
C GLN A 117 -14.13 25.07 21.39
N LYS A 118 -13.11 25.50 20.64
CA LYS A 118 -12.92 25.08 19.25
C LYS A 118 -12.08 23.79 19.19
N PRO A 119 -12.49 22.77 18.41
CA PRO A 119 -11.72 21.54 18.28
C PRO A 119 -10.36 21.84 17.62
N CYS A 120 -9.31 21.22 18.15
CA CYS A 120 -7.93 21.38 17.66
C CYS A 120 -7.19 20.04 17.71
N ARG A 121 -5.98 20.00 17.18
CA ARG A 121 -5.09 18.83 17.28
C ARG A 121 -4.21 18.98 18.52
N LEU A 122 -3.79 17.86 19.10
CA LEU A 122 -2.79 17.87 20.19
C LEU A 122 -1.53 18.67 19.83
N LYS A 123 -1.09 18.59 18.56
CA LYS A 123 0.05 19.37 18.07
C LYS A 123 -0.16 20.87 18.25
N ASP A 124 -1.39 21.37 18.06
CA ASP A 124 -1.68 22.79 18.19
C ASP A 124 -1.51 23.25 19.64
N ILE A 125 -1.95 22.45 20.61
CA ILE A 125 -1.72 22.68 22.05
C ILE A 125 -0.22 22.62 22.38
N GLN A 126 0.50 21.61 21.88
CA GLN A 126 1.95 21.48 22.11
C GLN A 126 2.73 22.66 21.52
N PHE A 127 2.39 23.12 20.31
CA PHE A 127 3.00 24.27 19.67
C PHE A 127 2.72 25.59 20.42
N LEU A 128 1.52 25.73 21.01
CA LEU A 128 1.12 26.91 21.77
C LEU A 128 2.07 27.19 22.96
N PHE A 129 2.55 26.14 23.63
CA PHE A 129 3.45 26.26 24.77
C PHE A 129 4.94 26.09 24.46
N LEU A 130 5.27 25.64 23.25
CA LEU A 130 6.66 25.39 22.85
C LEU A 130 7.52 26.66 22.94
N ASP A 131 6.96 27.80 22.50
CA ASP A 131 7.65 29.08 22.51
C ASP A 131 7.70 29.74 23.90
N LEU A 132 6.84 29.28 24.83
CA LEU A 132 6.70 29.79 26.20
C LEU A 132 7.57 29.07 27.25
N GLY A 133 8.34 28.04 26.86
CA GLY A 133 9.19 27.30 27.79
C GLY A 133 8.42 26.42 28.79
N VAL A 134 7.17 26.04 28.47
CA VAL A 134 6.29 25.25 29.35
C VAL A 134 5.71 24.05 28.62
N ASN A 135 6.57 23.09 28.30
CA ASN A 135 6.22 21.78 27.74
C ASN A 135 6.34 20.70 28.85
N PRO A 136 5.55 19.62 28.83
CA PRO A 136 5.78 18.43 29.67
C PRO A 136 7.22 17.88 29.71
N GLN A 137 8.04 18.18 28.68
CA GLN A 137 9.47 17.82 28.61
C GLN A 137 10.42 18.96 28.98
N SER A 138 9.91 20.17 29.24
CA SER A 138 10.70 21.36 29.56
C SER A 138 11.05 21.48 31.04
N TYR A 139 12.07 22.30 31.34
CA TYR A 139 12.54 22.68 32.68
C TYR A 139 11.51 23.44 33.54
N GLY A 140 10.33 23.80 33.01
CA GLY A 140 9.26 24.47 33.76
C GLY A 140 8.43 23.55 34.66
N ILE A 141 8.55 22.23 34.51
CA ILE A 141 7.86 21.24 35.34
C ILE A 141 8.92 20.27 35.89
N ILE A 142 9.15 20.27 37.20
CA ILE A 142 10.17 19.45 37.87
C ILE A 142 9.49 18.39 38.74
N GLU A 143 9.76 17.11 38.46
CA GLU A 143 9.24 15.97 39.23
C GLU A 143 10.04 15.66 40.49
N GLN A 144 9.37 14.91 41.37
CA GLN A 144 10.02 14.21 42.46
C GLN A 144 11.11 13.27 41.93
N GLY A 145 12.35 13.48 42.38
CA GLY A 145 13.52 12.69 41.97
C GLY A 145 14.14 13.05 40.62
N GLU A 146 13.54 13.95 39.82
CA GLU A 146 14.17 14.46 38.59
C GLU A 146 15.34 15.39 38.87
N VAL A 147 15.28 16.12 39.98
CA VAL A 147 16.38 16.99 40.45
C VAL A 147 17.68 16.19 40.56
N SER A 148 17.64 14.99 41.12
CA SER A 148 18.81 14.11 41.25
C SER A 148 19.30 13.60 39.89
N LYS A 149 18.36 13.25 39.00
CA LYS A 149 18.64 12.69 37.67
C LYS A 149 19.34 13.68 36.73
N PHE A 150 19.07 14.98 36.87
CA PHE A 150 19.70 16.00 36.01
C PHE A 150 21.23 15.94 36.03
N ILE A 151 21.80 15.69 37.21
CA ILE A 151 23.24 15.50 37.41
C ILE A 151 23.74 14.25 36.67
N ASP A 152 22.93 13.20 36.63
CA ASP A 152 23.27 11.92 36.03
C ASP A 152 23.02 11.85 34.51
N LEU A 153 22.36 12.86 33.91
CA LEU A 153 22.11 12.93 32.46
C LEU A 153 23.42 12.89 31.65
N SER A 154 23.40 12.19 30.53
CA SER A 154 24.53 12.21 29.59
C SER A 154 24.72 13.61 28.97
N PRO A 155 25.92 13.95 28.46
CA PRO A 155 26.14 15.24 27.79
C PRO A 155 25.16 15.49 26.64
N LYS A 156 24.75 14.45 25.90
CA LYS A 156 23.74 14.57 24.83
C LYS A 156 22.35 14.90 25.36
N GLU A 157 21.94 14.29 26.46
CA GLU A 157 20.63 14.56 27.08
C GLU A 157 20.57 15.96 27.70
N ARG A 158 21.65 16.43 28.33
CA ARG A 158 21.72 17.81 28.83
C ARG A 158 21.66 18.84 27.71
N LYS A 159 22.20 18.50 26.53
CA LYS A 159 22.13 19.37 25.34
C LYS A 159 20.70 19.55 24.83
N ILE A 160 19.85 18.52 24.91
CA ILE A 160 18.43 18.63 24.52
C ILE A 160 17.73 19.74 25.34
N LEU A 161 18.04 19.84 26.63
CA LEU A 161 17.51 20.90 27.49
C LEU A 161 17.98 22.31 27.06
N LEU A 162 19.21 22.41 26.57
CA LEU A 162 19.74 23.65 26.00
C LEU A 162 19.10 23.99 24.64
N GLU A 163 18.84 22.98 23.80
CA GLU A 163 18.11 23.14 22.53
C GLU A 163 16.67 23.62 22.76
N ASP A 164 16.00 23.09 23.78
CA ASP A 164 14.66 23.52 24.22
C ASP A 164 14.67 24.98 24.70
N LEU A 165 15.65 25.36 25.52
CA LEU A 165 15.84 26.75 25.95
C LEU A 165 16.05 27.70 24.78
N ALA A 166 16.91 27.30 23.84
CA ALA A 166 17.24 28.06 22.64
C ALA A 166 16.04 28.19 21.67
N GLY A 167 14.94 27.48 21.94
CA GLY A 167 13.78 27.43 21.05
C GLY A 167 14.12 26.78 19.70
N VAL A 168 15.12 25.90 19.67
CA VAL A 168 15.58 25.19 18.48
C VAL A 168 14.77 23.91 18.26
N SER A 169 14.07 23.41 19.27
CA SER A 169 13.20 22.23 19.14
C SER A 169 12.10 22.41 18.09
N LYS A 170 11.56 23.62 17.94
CA LYS A 170 10.63 23.97 16.85
C LYS A 170 11.30 23.79 15.50
N LEU A 171 12.50 24.36 15.38
CA LEU A 171 13.31 24.38 14.16
C LEU A 171 13.72 22.97 13.75
N LYS A 172 14.07 22.12 14.71
CA LYS A 172 14.42 20.71 14.52
C LYS A 172 13.23 19.86 14.05
N ILE A 173 12.06 20.06 14.65
CA ILE A 173 10.81 19.42 14.17
C ILE A 173 10.48 19.90 12.75
N THR A 174 10.64 21.20 12.46
CA THR A 174 10.44 21.70 11.09
C THR A 174 11.51 21.19 10.12
N GLU A 175 12.75 20.98 10.58
CA GLU A 175 13.83 20.39 9.79
C GLU A 175 13.48 18.95 9.39
N GLU A 176 13.11 18.09 10.34
CA GLU A 176 12.73 16.70 10.06
C GLU A 176 11.53 16.60 9.12
N ASN A 177 10.52 17.45 9.30
CA ASN A 177 9.36 17.47 8.42
C ASN A 177 9.71 17.96 7.02
N THR A 178 10.52 19.02 6.91
CA THR A 178 11.00 19.54 5.63
C THR A 178 11.85 18.49 4.91
N LEU A 179 12.67 17.73 5.64
CA LEU A 179 13.52 16.68 5.10
C LEU A 179 12.71 15.47 4.61
N LYS A 180 11.67 15.06 5.34
CA LYS A 180 10.71 14.04 4.89
C LYS A 180 9.92 14.49 3.65
N ASN A 181 9.50 15.76 3.62
CA ASN A 181 8.79 16.31 2.46
C ASN A 181 9.70 16.36 1.23
N LEU A 182 10.95 16.81 1.40
CA LEU A 182 11.98 16.81 0.36
C LEU A 182 12.16 15.41 -0.25
N GLN A 183 12.33 14.38 0.58
CA GLN A 183 12.48 12.99 0.11
C GLN A 183 11.27 12.54 -0.72
N LYS A 184 10.04 12.81 -0.24
CA LYS A 184 8.82 12.49 -0.98
C LYS A 184 8.73 13.23 -2.31
N THR A 185 9.10 14.52 -2.33
CA THR A 185 9.10 15.34 -3.54
C THR A 185 10.15 14.84 -4.54
N GLU A 186 11.34 14.42 -4.07
CA GLU A 186 12.39 13.82 -4.91
C GLU A 186 11.93 12.46 -5.51
N GLU A 187 11.26 11.61 -4.73
CA GLU A 187 10.66 10.36 -5.23
C GLU A 187 9.56 10.61 -6.27
N ASN A 188 8.69 11.60 -6.02
CA ASN A 188 7.64 11.98 -6.95
C ASN A 188 8.21 12.53 -8.26
N LEU A 189 9.27 13.34 -8.19
CA LEU A 189 9.98 13.83 -9.37
C LEU A 189 10.55 12.67 -10.20
N LEU A 190 11.08 11.63 -9.55
CA LEU A 190 11.64 10.46 -10.23
C LEU A 190 10.55 9.70 -10.98
N ARG A 191 9.41 9.42 -10.34
CA ARG A 191 8.24 8.81 -11.00
C ARG A 191 7.69 9.66 -12.15
N LEU A 192 7.63 10.97 -11.95
CA LEU A 192 7.16 11.89 -12.98
C LEU A 192 8.10 11.89 -14.20
N LYS A 193 9.41 11.81 -13.99
CA LYS A 193 10.40 11.67 -15.09
C LYS A 193 10.17 10.40 -15.90
N ASP A 194 9.83 9.29 -15.26
CA ASP A 194 9.52 8.04 -15.96
C ASP A 194 8.25 8.17 -16.82
N ILE A 195 7.17 8.76 -16.26
CA ILE A 195 5.93 9.03 -17.00
C ILE A 195 6.18 9.99 -18.17
N ILE A 196 6.97 11.04 -17.97
CA ILE A 196 7.34 11.99 -19.04
C ILE A 196 8.09 11.27 -20.16
N ASN A 197 9.00 10.35 -19.84
CA ASN A 197 9.74 9.60 -20.85
C ASN A 197 8.81 8.68 -21.68
N GLU A 198 7.84 8.02 -21.05
CA GLU A 198 6.84 7.22 -21.74
C GLU A 198 5.94 8.06 -22.66
N VAL A 199 5.40 9.18 -22.13
CA VAL A 199 4.54 10.10 -22.89
C VAL A 199 5.33 10.80 -24.01
N ARG A 200 6.62 11.07 -23.81
CA ARG A 200 7.49 11.65 -24.84
C ARG A 200 7.57 10.77 -26.09
N GLY A 201 7.70 9.45 -25.91
CA GLY A 201 7.74 8.51 -27.02
C GLY A 201 6.46 8.55 -27.85
N GLN A 202 5.30 8.59 -27.19
CA GLN A 202 3.99 8.74 -27.84
C GLN A 202 3.85 10.12 -28.53
N TYR A 203 4.31 11.18 -27.87
CA TYR A 203 4.31 12.54 -28.40
C TYR A 203 5.12 12.64 -29.69
N GLU A 204 6.34 12.11 -29.75
CA GLU A 204 7.19 12.20 -30.95
C GLU A 204 6.61 11.43 -32.15
N ILE A 205 5.95 10.30 -31.91
CA ILE A 205 5.27 9.51 -32.96
C ILE A 205 4.02 10.24 -33.46
N LEU A 206 3.14 10.65 -32.55
CA LEU A 206 1.90 11.36 -32.89
C LEU A 206 2.16 12.73 -33.49
N LYS A 207 3.26 13.41 -33.13
CA LYS A 207 3.68 14.67 -33.74
C LYS A 207 3.93 14.51 -35.24
N LYS A 208 4.67 13.47 -35.66
CA LYS A 208 4.92 13.21 -37.08
C LYS A 208 3.64 12.90 -37.84
N GLN A 209 2.77 12.07 -37.27
CA GLN A 209 1.48 11.73 -37.86
C GLN A 209 0.54 12.95 -37.96
N ALA A 210 0.54 13.81 -36.94
CA ALA A 210 -0.21 15.05 -36.92
C ALA A 210 0.35 16.07 -37.93
N GLU A 211 1.67 16.16 -38.12
CA GLU A 211 2.28 17.01 -39.15
C GLU A 211 1.88 16.56 -40.56
N GLU A 212 1.84 15.26 -40.84
CA GLU A 212 1.34 14.69 -42.09
C GLU A 212 -0.16 14.96 -42.28
N ALA A 213 -0.97 14.78 -41.23
CA ALA A 213 -2.40 15.07 -41.26
C ALA A 213 -2.70 16.57 -41.44
N ARG A 214 -1.92 17.47 -40.81
CA ARG A 214 -2.01 18.93 -41.03
C ARG A 214 -1.69 19.31 -42.46
N LYS A 215 -0.63 18.72 -43.05
CA LYS A 215 -0.30 18.93 -44.47
C LYS A 215 -1.43 18.46 -45.38
N TYR A 216 -1.98 17.28 -45.15
CA TYR A 216 -3.13 16.77 -45.90
C TYR A 216 -4.36 17.69 -45.79
N ILE A 217 -4.70 18.14 -44.58
CA ILE A 217 -5.80 19.07 -44.36
C ILE A 217 -5.54 20.41 -45.06
N SER A 218 -4.33 20.97 -44.97
CA SER A 218 -3.99 22.24 -45.62
C SER A 218 -4.07 22.17 -47.14
N LEU A 219 -3.69 21.03 -47.74
CA LEU A 219 -3.82 20.79 -49.18
C LEU A 219 -5.29 20.61 -49.58
N LYS A 220 -6.10 19.95 -48.75
CA LYS A 220 -7.55 19.79 -48.95
C LYS A 220 -8.28 21.13 -48.83
N GLU A 221 -7.89 21.96 -47.88
CA GLU A 221 -8.39 23.33 -47.70
C GLU A 221 -7.99 24.21 -48.89
N LYS A 222 -6.73 24.14 -49.35
CA LYS A 222 -6.27 24.84 -50.56
C LYS A 222 -7.08 24.43 -51.78
N LEU A 223 -7.33 23.13 -51.98
CA LEU A 223 -8.16 22.63 -53.07
C LEU A 223 -9.61 23.16 -52.99
N GLN A 224 -10.22 23.15 -51.81
CA GLN A 224 -11.58 23.65 -51.61
C GLN A 224 -11.67 25.17 -51.81
N LYS A 225 -10.66 25.94 -51.35
CA LYS A 225 -10.55 27.39 -51.61
C LYS A 225 -10.42 27.70 -53.10
N LEU A 226 -9.57 26.98 -53.83
CA LEU A 226 -9.43 27.15 -55.29
C LEU A 226 -10.73 26.80 -56.03
N LEU A 227 -11.44 25.75 -55.61
CA LEU A 227 -12.75 25.38 -56.16
C LEU A 227 -13.83 26.44 -55.88
N ILE A 228 -13.84 27.01 -54.67
CA ILE A 228 -14.74 28.13 -54.32
C ILE A 228 -14.41 29.36 -55.16
N GLN A 229 -13.15 29.72 -55.27
CA GLN A 229 -12.69 30.89 -56.03
C GLN A 229 -13.10 30.77 -57.50
N LYS A 230 -12.89 29.61 -58.12
CA LYS A 230 -13.36 29.30 -59.49
C LYS A 230 -14.88 29.46 -59.64
N ASN A 231 -15.67 28.87 -58.72
CA ASN A 231 -17.13 28.89 -58.86
C ASN A 231 -17.76 30.24 -58.48
N LEU A 232 -17.17 31.01 -57.56
CA LEU A 232 -17.58 32.39 -57.26
C LEU A 232 -17.31 33.33 -58.44
N TYR A 233 -16.14 33.21 -59.07
CA TYR A 233 -15.83 33.98 -60.28
C TYR A 233 -16.84 33.70 -61.41
N LEU A 234 -17.16 32.41 -61.64
CA LEU A 234 -18.18 32.01 -62.62
C LEU A 234 -19.58 32.50 -62.23
N LEU A 235 -19.94 32.53 -60.94
CA LEU A 235 -21.21 33.08 -60.48
C LEU A 235 -21.29 34.60 -60.71
N GLU A 236 -20.23 35.36 -60.43
CA GLU A 236 -20.22 36.81 -60.65
C GLU A 236 -20.33 37.16 -62.14
N LEU A 237 -19.64 36.43 -63.01
CA LEU A 237 -19.67 36.66 -64.46
C LEU A 237 -21.10 36.46 -65.00
N ASN A 238 -21.73 35.35 -64.61
CA ASN A 238 -23.12 35.05 -65.00
C ASN A 238 -24.15 35.96 -64.30
N GLN A 239 -23.89 36.45 -63.07
CA GLN A 239 -24.75 37.45 -62.42
C GLN A 239 -24.68 38.80 -63.13
N LYS A 240 -23.50 39.24 -63.57
CA LYS A 240 -23.34 40.46 -64.38
C LYS A 240 -24.07 40.35 -65.72
N GLU A 241 -24.05 39.18 -66.36
CA GLU A 241 -24.84 38.94 -67.56
C GLU A 241 -26.35 39.00 -67.28
N LYS A 242 -26.81 38.41 -66.17
CA LYS A 242 -28.20 38.53 -65.72
C LYS A 242 -28.62 39.98 -65.47
N GLU A 243 -27.78 40.78 -64.82
CA GLU A 243 -28.07 42.21 -64.58
C GLU A 243 -28.10 43.03 -65.87
N LYS A 244 -27.24 42.72 -66.85
CA LYS A 244 -27.30 43.35 -68.18
C LYS A 244 -28.62 43.04 -68.88
N LEU A 245 -29.07 41.77 -68.83
CA LEU A 245 -30.36 41.35 -69.39
C LEU A 245 -31.53 42.04 -68.68
N LYS A 246 -31.51 42.14 -67.35
CA LYS A 246 -32.52 42.85 -66.56
C LYS A 246 -32.58 44.35 -66.86
N LYS A 247 -31.45 45.03 -66.93
CA LYS A 247 -31.39 46.46 -67.30
C LYS A 247 -31.94 46.68 -68.71
N ARG A 248 -31.58 45.81 -69.66
CA ARG A 248 -32.08 45.89 -71.03
C ARG A 248 -33.61 45.72 -71.09
N LYS A 249 -34.16 44.83 -70.27
CA LYS A 249 -35.59 44.59 -70.12
C LYS A 249 -36.32 45.78 -69.49
N GLU A 250 -35.77 46.38 -68.43
CA GLU A 250 -36.32 47.59 -67.80
C GLU A 250 -36.29 48.80 -68.72
N GLU A 251 -35.22 48.99 -69.51
CA GLU A 251 -35.15 50.04 -70.55
C GLU A 251 -36.29 49.90 -71.56
N LEU A 252 -36.52 48.70 -72.07
CA LEU A 252 -37.59 48.42 -73.03
C LEU A 252 -39.00 48.57 -72.40
N LEU A 253 -39.16 48.21 -71.13
CA LEU A 253 -40.41 48.38 -70.40
C LEU A 253 -40.74 49.86 -70.13
N ASN A 254 -39.73 50.66 -69.79
CA ASN A 254 -39.86 52.11 -69.61
C ASN A 254 -40.17 52.81 -70.94
N GLN A 255 -39.51 52.42 -72.04
CA GLN A 255 -39.82 52.95 -73.37
C GLN A 255 -41.26 52.63 -73.80
N LYS A 256 -41.79 51.47 -73.41
CA LYS A 256 -43.20 51.13 -73.63
C LYS A 256 -44.14 52.06 -72.85
N GLN A 257 -43.86 52.30 -71.58
CA GLN A 257 -44.70 53.15 -70.71
C GLN A 257 -44.65 54.64 -71.10
N THR A 258 -43.53 55.16 -71.58
CA THR A 258 -43.44 56.55 -72.07
C THR A 258 -44.24 56.74 -73.34
N LEU A 259 -44.16 55.78 -74.27
CA LEU A 259 -44.97 55.80 -75.51
C LEU A 259 -46.48 55.71 -75.22
N GLU A 260 -46.89 54.99 -74.17
CA GLU A 260 -48.29 54.91 -73.74
C GLU A 260 -48.83 56.25 -73.21
N LYS A 261 -48.01 56.99 -72.44
CA LYS A 261 -48.40 58.30 -71.87
C LYS A 261 -48.40 59.43 -72.90
N GLU A 262 -47.51 59.40 -73.88
CA GLU A 262 -47.44 60.41 -74.95
C GLU A 262 -48.63 60.35 -75.90
N VAL A 263 -49.16 59.14 -76.17
CA VAL A 263 -50.38 58.96 -76.95
C VAL A 263 -51.60 59.55 -76.21
N GLU A 264 -51.69 59.32 -74.90
CA GLU A 264 -52.85 59.74 -74.09
C GLU A 264 -52.94 61.27 -73.84
N CYS A 265 -51.81 61.99 -73.85
CA CYS A 265 -51.79 63.46 -73.65
C CYS A 265 -52.22 64.24 -74.90
N LEU A 266 -51.78 63.81 -76.10
CA LEU A 266 -52.07 64.50 -77.35
C LEU A 266 -53.57 64.44 -77.73
N GLU A 267 -54.30 63.41 -77.32
CA GLU A 267 -55.75 63.30 -77.53
C GLU A 267 -56.57 64.32 -76.71
N LYS A 268 -56.04 64.81 -75.57
CA LYS A 268 -56.74 65.74 -74.67
C LYS A 268 -56.57 67.21 -75.06
N GLU A 269 -55.46 67.58 -75.71
CA GLU A 269 -55.16 68.97 -76.09
C GLU A 269 -55.97 69.44 -77.33
N GLU A 270 -56.29 68.54 -78.25
CA GLU A 270 -57.05 68.85 -79.47
C GLU A 270 -58.50 69.30 -79.19
N GLN A 271 -59.10 68.81 -78.11
CA GLN A 271 -60.50 69.06 -77.76
C GLN A 271 -60.75 70.44 -77.12
N ALA A 272 -59.76 71.04 -76.46
CA ALA A 272 -59.91 72.31 -75.74
C ALA A 272 -59.88 73.55 -76.66
N ILE A 273 -59.08 73.51 -77.74
CA ILE A 273 -58.85 74.66 -78.63
C ILE A 273 -60.07 75.00 -79.50
N TYR A 274 -61.01 74.07 -79.67
CA TYR A 274 -62.20 74.28 -80.50
C TYR A 274 -63.30 75.15 -79.84
N GLN A 275 -63.30 75.32 -78.51
CA GLN A 275 -64.36 76.02 -77.78
C GLN A 275 -64.13 77.54 -77.60
N GLU A 276 -62.88 78.02 -77.62
CA GLU A 276 -62.57 79.43 -77.31
C GLU A 276 -62.75 80.40 -78.51
N ILE A 277 -62.78 79.91 -79.74
CA ILE A 277 -62.87 80.70 -80.98
C ILE A 277 -64.24 81.39 -81.16
N LEU A 278 -65.33 80.85 -80.60
CA LEU A 278 -66.71 81.29 -80.85
C LEU A 278 -67.17 82.52 -80.03
N ILE A 279 -66.54 82.77 -78.88
CA ILE A 279 -66.89 83.88 -77.94
C ILE A 279 -66.22 85.20 -78.36
N LEU A 280 -65.25 85.02 -79.25
CA LEU A 280 -64.46 85.94 -80.02
C LEU A 280 -65.26 87.15 -80.61
N GLU A 281 -65.67 87.06 -81.87
CA GLU A 281 -65.85 88.16 -82.85
C GLU A 281 -66.85 89.32 -82.59
N ARG A 282 -67.76 89.27 -81.60
CA ARG A 282 -68.99 90.09 -81.67
C ARG A 282 -69.10 91.41 -80.88
N LYS A 283 -68.12 91.86 -80.07
CA LYS A 283 -68.36 92.98 -79.11
C LYS A 283 -67.37 94.15 -79.04
N ILE A 284 -66.22 94.14 -79.72
CA ILE A 284 -65.18 95.20 -79.53
C ILE A 284 -65.47 96.52 -80.25
N LYS A 285 -66.27 96.50 -81.32
CA LYS A 285 -66.13 97.50 -82.40
C LYS A 285 -66.65 98.91 -82.07
N ASP A 286 -67.54 99.09 -81.11
CA ASP A 286 -68.40 100.28 -81.11
C ASP A 286 -68.09 101.38 -80.06
N LEU A 287 -67.53 101.07 -78.90
CA LEU A 287 -67.42 101.99 -77.73
C LEU A 287 -66.14 102.88 -77.67
N LYS A 288 -65.21 102.86 -78.64
CA LYS A 288 -63.88 103.51 -78.53
C LYS A 288 -63.83 105.00 -78.93
N LYS A 289 -64.92 105.57 -79.48
CA LYS A 289 -64.92 106.91 -80.10
C LYS A 289 -65.34 108.09 -79.20
N ASP A 290 -66.04 107.87 -78.08
CA ASP A 290 -66.65 108.98 -77.29
C ASP A 290 -65.79 109.55 -76.14
N LEU A 291 -64.59 109.01 -75.92
CA LEU A 291 -63.82 109.18 -74.68
C LEU A 291 -62.96 110.47 -74.63
N GLN A 292 -62.59 111.03 -75.78
CA GLN A 292 -61.47 111.98 -75.90
C GLN A 292 -61.81 113.45 -75.59
N SER A 293 -63.09 113.83 -75.51
CA SER A 293 -63.52 115.23 -75.29
C SER A 293 -63.71 115.61 -73.81
N LYS A 294 -63.81 114.63 -72.89
CA LYS A 294 -63.99 114.86 -71.44
C LYS A 294 -62.68 115.03 -70.65
N GLU A 295 -61.51 114.86 -71.27
CA GLU A 295 -60.20 114.79 -70.59
C GLU A 295 -59.57 116.15 -70.21
N ASN A 296 -59.87 117.23 -70.95
CA ASN A 296 -59.19 118.52 -70.76
C ASN A 296 -59.71 119.35 -69.57
N TYR A 297 -61.01 119.27 -69.23
CA TYR A 297 -61.58 119.93 -68.04
C TYR A 297 -61.14 119.28 -66.71
N LEU A 298 -60.62 118.07 -66.79
CA LEU A 298 -60.14 117.27 -65.67
C LEU A 298 -58.72 117.69 -65.21
N LYS A 299 -57.98 118.49 -65.99
CA LYS A 299 -56.54 118.74 -65.79
C LYS A 299 -56.24 119.83 -64.74
N GLU A 300 -56.98 120.93 -64.75
CA GLU A 300 -56.73 122.09 -63.87
C GLU A 300 -57.08 121.83 -62.40
N HIS A 301 -58.17 121.09 -62.14
CA HIS A 301 -58.53 120.66 -60.78
C HIS A 301 -57.59 119.57 -60.21
N LYS A 302 -56.76 118.93 -61.04
CA LYS A 302 -55.76 117.95 -60.59
C LYS A 302 -54.52 118.60 -59.98
N GLU A 303 -54.02 119.71 -60.52
CA GLU A 303 -52.76 120.33 -60.02
C GLU A 303 -52.87 120.85 -58.57
N ASN A 304 -54.00 121.45 -58.19
CA ASN A 304 -54.21 121.92 -56.81
C ASN A 304 -54.43 120.78 -55.81
N LEU A 305 -55.05 119.68 -56.25
CA LEU A 305 -55.13 118.44 -55.49
C LEU A 305 -53.73 117.84 -55.28
N GLU A 306 -52.87 117.87 -56.29
CA GLU A 306 -51.51 117.30 -56.23
C GLU A 306 -50.63 117.92 -55.14
N ASN A 307 -50.71 119.24 -54.91
CA ASN A 307 -49.88 119.89 -53.88
C ASN A 307 -50.31 119.54 -52.45
N LEU A 308 -51.61 119.48 -52.17
CA LEU A 308 -52.12 119.04 -50.85
C LEU A 308 -51.88 117.54 -50.63
N VAL A 309 -51.99 116.73 -51.69
CA VAL A 309 -51.65 115.31 -51.67
C VAL A 309 -50.15 115.10 -51.39
N LYS A 310 -49.25 115.94 -51.90
CA LYS A 310 -47.80 115.85 -51.60
C LYS A 310 -47.50 116.02 -50.10
N GLN A 311 -48.08 117.01 -49.43
CA GLN A 311 -47.88 117.22 -47.98
C GLN A 311 -48.51 116.11 -47.13
N GLU A 312 -49.72 115.65 -47.50
CA GLU A 312 -50.34 114.49 -46.84
C GLU A 312 -49.48 113.23 -47.03
N ASN A 313 -48.92 113.02 -48.22
CA ASN A 313 -48.06 111.88 -48.53
C ASN A 313 -46.75 111.90 -47.73
N GLU A 314 -46.11 113.05 -47.51
CA GLU A 314 -44.89 113.13 -46.70
C GLU A 314 -45.14 112.74 -45.22
N LEU A 315 -46.26 113.21 -44.64
CA LEU A 315 -46.66 112.86 -43.28
C LEU A 315 -47.14 111.41 -43.18
N ASN A 316 -47.92 110.93 -44.16
CA ASN A 316 -48.29 109.53 -44.28
C ASN A 316 -47.04 108.64 -44.41
N HIS A 317 -45.99 109.06 -45.12
CA HIS A 317 -44.76 108.29 -45.25
C HIS A 317 -43.97 108.20 -43.94
N LYS A 318 -43.95 109.27 -43.13
CA LYS A 318 -43.39 109.23 -41.76
C LYS A 318 -44.21 108.34 -40.83
N LEU A 319 -45.54 108.43 -40.90
CA LEU A 319 -46.47 107.60 -40.14
C LEU A 319 -46.33 106.11 -40.53
N GLU A 320 -46.19 105.80 -41.82
CA GLU A 320 -45.92 104.45 -42.32
C GLU A 320 -44.60 103.93 -41.79
N LYS A 321 -43.52 104.73 -41.78
CA LYS A 321 -42.23 104.31 -41.20
C LYS A 321 -42.34 103.97 -39.70
N ILE A 322 -43.12 104.72 -38.93
CA ILE A 322 -43.34 104.45 -37.50
C ILE A 322 -44.26 103.23 -37.31
N LYS A 323 -45.31 103.09 -38.12
CA LYS A 323 -46.17 101.89 -38.13
C LYS A 323 -45.39 100.63 -38.45
N LEU A 324 -44.56 100.64 -39.49
CA LEU A 324 -43.73 99.49 -39.86
C LEU A 324 -42.74 99.11 -38.76
N LYS A 325 -42.12 100.11 -38.10
CA LYS A 325 -41.25 99.86 -36.94
C LYS A 325 -42.02 99.27 -35.76
N ARG A 326 -43.24 99.74 -35.50
CA ARG A 326 -44.11 99.21 -34.43
C ARG A 326 -44.59 97.80 -34.73
N GLU A 327 -45.05 97.53 -35.95
CA GLU A 327 -45.49 96.22 -36.41
C GLU A 327 -44.36 95.19 -36.33
N ASN A 328 -43.14 95.56 -36.76
CA ASN A 328 -41.96 94.69 -36.61
C ASN A 328 -41.65 94.33 -35.14
N GLU A 329 -41.77 95.29 -34.22
CA GLU A 329 -41.56 95.03 -32.79
C GLU A 329 -42.74 94.27 -32.14
N GLU A 330 -43.98 94.48 -32.59
CA GLU A 330 -45.17 93.72 -32.18
C GLU A 330 -45.06 92.26 -32.64
N GLU A 331 -44.56 92.03 -33.85
CA GLU A 331 -44.34 90.68 -34.39
C GLU A 331 -43.25 89.95 -33.60
N LYS A 332 -42.12 90.61 -33.30
CA LYS A 332 -41.08 90.06 -32.41
C LYS A 332 -41.63 89.75 -31.02
N PHE A 333 -42.43 90.64 -30.45
CA PHE A 333 -43.07 90.43 -29.15
C PHE A 333 -43.99 89.20 -29.16
N ASN A 334 -44.83 89.06 -30.19
CA ASN A 334 -45.74 87.93 -30.32
C ASN A 334 -44.99 86.61 -30.52
N ASN A 335 -43.92 86.62 -31.31
CA ASN A 335 -43.07 85.44 -31.54
C ASN A 335 -42.37 85.00 -30.24
N PHE A 336 -41.77 85.94 -29.48
CA PHE A 336 -41.15 85.59 -28.20
C PHE A 336 -42.15 85.14 -27.14
N ASN A 337 -43.38 85.66 -27.10
CA ASN A 337 -44.41 85.15 -26.19
C ASN A 337 -44.88 83.74 -26.57
N LYS A 338 -44.97 83.42 -27.87
CA LYS A 338 -45.24 82.06 -28.34
C LYS A 338 -44.10 81.10 -27.98
N GLU A 339 -42.84 81.52 -28.14
CA GLU A 339 -41.69 80.72 -27.70
C GLU A 339 -41.66 80.51 -26.18
N LEU A 340 -42.07 81.52 -25.41
CA LEU A 340 -42.10 81.41 -23.95
C LEU A 340 -43.17 80.43 -23.47
N SER A 341 -44.37 80.46 -24.07
CA SER A 341 -45.45 79.52 -23.71
C SER A 341 -45.12 78.08 -24.10
N THR A 342 -44.45 77.85 -25.24
CA THR A 342 -44.00 76.50 -25.62
C THR A 342 -42.93 75.97 -24.67
N ILE A 343 -41.95 76.79 -24.29
CA ILE A 343 -40.92 76.40 -23.32
C ILE A 343 -41.52 76.09 -21.94
N GLU A 344 -42.52 76.85 -21.48
CA GLU A 344 -43.20 76.59 -20.20
C GLU A 344 -43.96 75.26 -20.19
N ILE A 345 -44.62 74.92 -21.30
CA ILE A 345 -45.29 73.63 -21.47
C ILE A 345 -44.28 72.49 -21.48
N SER A 346 -43.17 72.63 -22.23
CA SER A 346 -42.10 71.63 -22.27
C SER A 346 -41.45 71.38 -20.90
N LEU A 347 -41.22 72.44 -20.11
CA LEU A 347 -40.69 72.32 -18.75
C LEU A 347 -41.64 71.58 -17.81
N LYS A 348 -42.96 71.79 -17.95
CA LYS A 348 -43.97 71.07 -17.16
C LYS A 348 -43.97 69.58 -17.49
N ASN A 349 -43.99 69.23 -18.78
CA ASN A 349 -44.00 67.84 -19.24
C ASN A 349 -42.73 67.08 -18.81
N LEU A 350 -41.55 67.73 -18.88
CA LEU A 350 -40.29 67.12 -18.42
C LEU A 350 -40.28 66.86 -16.91
N ARG A 351 -40.92 67.71 -16.10
CA ARG A 351 -41.04 67.48 -14.64
C ARG A 351 -41.92 66.29 -14.31
N GLU A 352 -43.09 66.18 -14.94
CA GLU A 352 -44.00 65.03 -14.76
C GLU A 352 -43.32 63.71 -15.18
N LYS A 353 -42.59 63.73 -16.30
CA LYS A 353 -41.81 62.57 -16.78
C LYS A 353 -40.68 62.17 -15.81
N LYS A 354 -40.03 63.14 -15.16
CA LYS A 354 -38.99 62.90 -14.16
C LYS A 354 -39.54 62.32 -12.86
N GLU A 355 -40.71 62.76 -12.42
CA GLU A 355 -41.38 62.22 -11.21
C GLU A 355 -41.75 60.74 -11.40
N THR A 356 -42.38 60.40 -12.53
CA THR A 356 -42.72 59.00 -12.86
C THR A 356 -41.49 58.09 -12.95
N LEU A 357 -40.39 58.56 -13.56
CA LEU A 357 -39.13 57.79 -13.61
C LEU A 357 -38.50 57.59 -12.22
N ASN A 358 -38.59 58.58 -11.32
CA ASN A 358 -38.09 58.45 -9.95
C ASN A 358 -38.90 57.43 -9.14
N GLU A 359 -40.22 57.39 -9.30
CA GLU A 359 -41.07 56.38 -8.64
C GLU A 359 -40.69 54.96 -9.10
N ASN A 360 -40.50 54.76 -10.40
CA ASN A 360 -40.05 53.48 -10.96
C ASN A 360 -38.68 53.07 -10.45
N LEU A 361 -37.74 54.03 -10.31
CA LEU A 361 -36.42 53.79 -9.74
C LEU A 361 -36.49 53.30 -8.29
N ILE A 362 -37.36 53.91 -7.47
CA ILE A 362 -37.55 53.54 -6.06
C ILE A 362 -38.11 52.11 -5.95
N ASN A 363 -39.08 51.76 -6.81
CA ASN A 363 -39.68 50.43 -6.83
C ASN A 363 -38.65 49.34 -7.21
N LEU A 364 -37.86 49.57 -8.26
CA LEU A 364 -36.80 48.64 -8.68
C LEU A 364 -35.69 48.50 -7.61
N LYS A 365 -35.33 49.58 -6.90
CA LYS A 365 -34.38 49.51 -5.78
C LYS A 365 -34.91 48.65 -4.62
N ARG A 366 -36.22 48.71 -4.32
CA ARG A 366 -36.86 47.85 -3.32
C ARG A 366 -36.92 46.39 -3.75
N GLU A 367 -37.20 46.12 -5.01
CA GLU A 367 -37.17 44.75 -5.56
C GLU A 367 -35.75 44.15 -5.49
N LYS A 368 -34.74 44.95 -5.85
CA LYS A 368 -33.34 44.56 -5.73
C LYS A 368 -32.98 44.14 -4.30
N GLU A 369 -33.35 44.92 -3.28
CA GLU A 369 -33.07 44.58 -1.88
C GLU A 369 -33.75 43.29 -1.43
N LYS A 370 -34.97 43.02 -1.87
CA LYS A 370 -35.67 41.76 -1.56
C LYS A 370 -34.95 40.55 -2.16
N ILE A 371 -34.60 40.64 -3.45
CA ILE A 371 -33.94 39.56 -4.17
C ILE A 371 -32.51 39.35 -3.64
N SER A 372 -31.79 40.42 -3.26
CA SER A 372 -30.45 40.30 -2.67
C SER A 372 -30.47 39.53 -1.35
N LYS A 373 -31.45 39.76 -0.47
CA LYS A 373 -31.60 39.01 0.78
C LYS A 373 -31.85 37.52 0.53
N ILE A 374 -32.74 37.20 -0.42
CA ILE A 374 -33.03 35.81 -0.82
C ILE A 374 -31.77 35.14 -1.39
N PHE A 375 -31.02 35.86 -2.22
CA PHE A 375 -29.76 35.39 -2.79
C PHE A 375 -28.71 35.11 -1.72
N GLU A 376 -28.54 35.98 -0.73
CA GLU A 376 -27.60 35.76 0.38
C GLU A 376 -27.94 34.52 1.23
N GLU A 377 -29.22 34.28 1.52
CA GLU A 377 -29.67 33.08 2.22
C GLU A 377 -29.42 31.81 1.41
N LYS A 378 -29.77 31.82 0.12
CA LYS A 378 -29.56 30.69 -0.80
C LYS A 378 -28.08 30.42 -1.08
N LEU A 379 -27.24 31.47 -1.10
CA LEU A 379 -25.78 31.34 -1.21
C LEU A 379 -25.18 30.63 0.02
N LYS A 380 -25.62 30.98 1.23
CA LYS A 380 -25.20 30.28 2.46
C LYS A 380 -25.60 28.81 2.44
N ASN A 381 -26.83 28.51 2.02
CA ASN A 381 -27.29 27.12 1.90
C ASN A 381 -26.47 26.35 0.87
N PHE A 382 -26.19 26.94 -0.28
CA PHE A 382 -25.32 26.35 -1.31
C PHE A 382 -23.93 26.02 -0.77
N GLN A 383 -23.29 26.95 -0.05
CA GLN A 383 -21.98 26.71 0.56
C GLN A 383 -21.99 25.57 1.59
N ASN A 384 -23.09 25.41 2.33
CA ASN A 384 -23.26 24.29 3.26
C ASN A 384 -23.42 22.95 2.52
N PHE A 385 -24.27 22.90 1.50
CA PHE A 385 -24.42 21.71 0.66
C PHE A 385 -23.13 21.32 -0.07
N GLU A 386 -22.37 22.31 -0.56
CA GLU A 386 -21.07 22.09 -1.18
C GLU A 386 -20.07 21.46 -0.19
N LYS A 387 -20.01 21.96 1.05
CA LYS A 387 -19.17 21.37 2.11
C LYS A 387 -19.59 19.95 2.44
N GLU A 388 -20.88 19.69 2.61
CA GLU A 388 -21.40 18.36 2.90
C GLU A 388 -21.12 17.39 1.75
N TYR A 389 -21.33 17.80 0.51
CA TYR A 389 -21.02 17.02 -0.68
C TYR A 389 -19.54 16.63 -0.72
N LEU A 390 -18.63 17.61 -0.55
CA LEU A 390 -17.18 17.38 -0.53
C LEU A 390 -16.72 16.45 0.61
N LEU A 391 -17.37 16.54 1.77
CA LEU A 391 -17.10 15.64 2.91
C LEU A 391 -17.46 14.20 2.55
N THR A 392 -18.63 13.97 1.95
CA THR A 392 -19.04 12.62 1.50
C THR A 392 -18.14 12.06 0.40
N GLU A 393 -17.67 12.88 -0.56
CA GLU A 393 -16.71 12.44 -1.58
C GLU A 393 -15.39 11.99 -0.95
N LYS A 394 -14.87 12.74 0.04
CA LYS A 394 -13.67 12.35 0.78
C LYS A 394 -13.86 11.07 1.58
N GLU A 395 -15.04 10.86 2.16
CA GLU A 395 -15.37 9.61 2.85
C GLU A 395 -15.37 8.42 1.88
N GLU A 396 -15.91 8.57 0.67
CA GLU A 396 -15.86 7.54 -0.37
C GLU A 396 -14.43 7.22 -0.80
N GLU A 397 -13.60 8.25 -1.00
CA GLU A 397 -12.20 8.10 -1.39
C GLU A 397 -11.40 7.32 -0.32
N ASN A 398 -11.56 7.68 0.96
CA ASN A 398 -10.93 6.97 2.08
C ASN A 398 -11.36 5.49 2.15
N LEU A 399 -12.64 5.19 1.90
CA LEU A 399 -13.14 3.81 1.88
C LEU A 399 -12.62 3.02 0.67
N LYS A 400 -12.47 3.66 -0.50
CA LYS A 400 -11.84 3.06 -1.70
C LYS A 400 -10.38 2.72 -1.45
N GLU A 401 -9.61 3.63 -0.83
CA GLU A 401 -8.23 3.37 -0.44
C GLU A 401 -8.11 2.19 0.53
N LYS A 402 -8.97 2.16 1.56
CA LYS A 402 -9.01 1.05 2.51
C LYS A 402 -9.35 -0.27 1.83
N ARG A 403 -10.33 -0.29 0.92
CA ARG A 403 -10.68 -1.48 0.12
C ARG A 403 -9.50 -1.97 -0.71
N ASN A 404 -8.81 -1.06 -1.41
CA ASN A 404 -7.67 -1.40 -2.26
C ASN A 404 -6.49 -1.94 -1.44
N SER A 405 -6.26 -1.42 -0.23
CA SER A 405 -5.23 -1.93 0.68
C SER A 405 -5.54 -3.36 1.14
N LEU A 406 -6.80 -3.65 1.48
CA LEU A 406 -7.26 -5.00 1.83
C LEU A 406 -7.15 -5.97 0.65
N GLU A 407 -7.50 -5.52 -0.56
CA GLU A 407 -7.44 -6.33 -1.79
C GLU A 407 -6.00 -6.74 -2.12
N LYS A 408 -5.02 -5.84 -1.94
CA LYS A 408 -3.60 -6.17 -2.07
C LYS A 408 -3.15 -7.19 -1.02
N LYS A 409 -3.59 -7.04 0.24
CA LYS A 409 -3.21 -7.94 1.33
C LYS A 409 -3.80 -9.34 1.15
N ILE A 410 -5.06 -9.44 0.73
CA ILE A 410 -5.71 -10.71 0.36
C ILE A 410 -4.92 -11.40 -0.77
N SER A 411 -4.58 -10.67 -1.83
CA SER A 411 -3.81 -11.25 -2.95
C SER A 411 -2.42 -11.75 -2.55
N GLN A 412 -1.74 -11.06 -1.62
CA GLN A 412 -0.45 -11.52 -1.09
C GLN A 412 -0.59 -12.81 -0.28
N LEU A 413 -1.57 -12.88 0.61
CA LEU A 413 -1.82 -14.06 1.44
C LEU A 413 -2.30 -15.25 0.61
N GLU A 414 -3.09 -15.04 -0.45
CA GLU A 414 -3.48 -16.11 -1.38
C GLU A 414 -2.27 -16.71 -2.11
N LYS A 415 -1.33 -15.87 -2.57
CA LYS A 415 -0.07 -16.36 -3.18
C LYS A 415 0.80 -17.12 -2.18
N GLU A 416 0.90 -16.62 -0.95
CA GLU A 416 1.67 -17.28 0.11
C GLU A 416 1.06 -18.64 0.47
N LYS A 417 -0.28 -18.73 0.52
CA LYS A 417 -1.01 -19.98 0.69
C LYS A 417 -0.69 -20.97 -0.43
N ASP A 418 -0.83 -20.57 -1.69
CA ASP A 418 -0.57 -21.46 -2.85
C ASP A 418 0.86 -22.01 -2.86
N ILE A 419 1.84 -21.19 -2.46
CA ILE A 419 3.24 -21.62 -2.36
C ILE A 419 3.39 -22.67 -1.24
N ASN A 420 2.81 -22.41 -0.07
CA ASN A 420 2.91 -23.32 1.07
C ASN A 420 2.16 -24.64 0.82
N GLU A 421 1.03 -24.62 0.11
CA GLU A 421 0.31 -25.84 -0.29
C GLU A 421 1.15 -26.72 -1.22
N LYS A 422 1.83 -26.13 -2.21
CA LYS A 422 2.75 -26.88 -3.09
C LYS A 422 3.90 -27.52 -2.32
N ILE A 423 4.50 -26.78 -1.39
CA ILE A 423 5.58 -27.32 -0.53
C ILE A 423 5.06 -28.48 0.32
N LEU A 424 3.82 -28.37 0.83
CA LEU A 424 3.21 -29.43 1.63
C LEU A 424 2.92 -30.70 0.79
N GLU A 425 2.51 -30.56 -0.46
CA GLU A 425 2.38 -31.67 -1.42
C GLU A 425 3.73 -32.36 -1.68
N ASP A 426 4.79 -31.58 -1.95
CA ASP A 426 6.14 -32.11 -2.17
C ASP A 426 6.67 -32.87 -0.94
N LEU A 427 6.48 -32.31 0.25
CA LEU A 427 6.82 -32.97 1.51
C LEU A 427 6.05 -34.28 1.68
N PHE A 428 4.76 -34.31 1.35
CA PHE A 428 3.94 -35.51 1.43
C PHE A 428 4.45 -36.63 0.50
N ILE A 429 4.85 -36.29 -0.72
CA ILE A 429 5.42 -37.23 -1.69
C ILE A 429 6.75 -37.80 -1.16
N ASN A 430 7.63 -36.93 -0.65
CA ASN A 430 8.94 -37.33 -0.12
C ASN A 430 8.81 -38.25 1.11
N LEU A 431 7.90 -37.93 2.03
CA LEU A 431 7.62 -38.76 3.21
C LEU A 431 7.13 -40.15 2.80
N LYS A 432 6.21 -40.22 1.83
CA LYS A 432 5.68 -41.48 1.31
C LYS A 432 6.75 -42.35 0.63
N ASN A 433 7.73 -41.72 -0.03
CA ASN A 433 8.84 -42.44 -0.65
C ASN A 433 9.80 -42.99 0.42
N LEU A 434 10.17 -42.20 1.42
CA LEU A 434 11.02 -42.64 2.54
C LEU A 434 10.36 -43.74 3.39
N GLU A 435 9.04 -43.68 3.60
CA GLU A 435 8.30 -44.76 4.28
C GLU A 435 8.34 -46.08 3.50
N LYS A 436 8.31 -46.02 2.16
CA LYS A 436 8.48 -47.23 1.32
C LYS A 436 9.89 -47.78 1.44
N GLU A 437 10.92 -46.94 1.42
CA GLU A 437 12.31 -47.36 1.61
C GLU A 437 12.53 -47.95 3.01
N LYS A 438 11.95 -47.34 4.05
CA LYS A 438 11.96 -47.87 5.43
C LYS A 438 11.37 -49.28 5.48
N LYS A 439 10.19 -49.48 4.89
CA LYS A 439 9.54 -50.81 4.85
C LYS A 439 10.37 -51.85 4.08
N ALA A 440 10.99 -51.45 2.97
CA ALA A 440 11.85 -52.34 2.21
C ALA A 440 13.08 -52.79 3.03
N LEU A 441 13.74 -51.84 3.72
CA LEU A 441 14.86 -52.14 4.60
C LEU A 441 14.46 -52.99 5.82
N GLU A 442 13.29 -52.76 6.40
CA GLU A 442 12.78 -53.59 7.49
C GLU A 442 12.54 -55.05 7.09
N ASN A 443 12.01 -55.27 5.89
CA ASN A 443 11.83 -56.62 5.38
C ASN A 443 13.19 -57.30 5.13
N LEU A 444 14.13 -56.58 4.53
CA LEU A 444 15.47 -57.09 4.24
C LEU A 444 16.25 -57.42 5.53
N PHE A 445 16.07 -56.60 6.57
CA PHE A 445 16.65 -56.83 7.89
C PHE A 445 16.08 -58.11 8.54
N LYS A 446 14.76 -58.30 8.51
CA LYS A 446 14.10 -59.52 9.02
C LYS A 446 14.54 -60.79 8.27
N GLU A 447 14.66 -60.71 6.95
CA GLU A 447 15.19 -61.83 6.16
C GLU A 447 16.61 -62.21 6.59
N LYS A 448 17.47 -61.21 6.79
CA LYS A 448 18.86 -61.45 7.23
C LYS A 448 18.96 -61.96 8.66
N GLU A 449 18.13 -61.49 9.58
CA GLU A 449 18.03 -62.03 10.95
C GLU A 449 17.64 -63.51 10.93
N LYS A 450 16.63 -63.87 10.12
CA LYS A 450 16.22 -65.27 9.99
C LYS A 450 17.34 -66.15 9.44
N THR A 451 18.06 -65.69 8.42
CA THR A 451 19.22 -66.44 7.89
C THR A 451 20.34 -66.59 8.91
N LEU A 452 20.52 -65.62 9.81
CA LEU A 452 21.49 -65.68 10.89
C LEU A 452 21.09 -66.74 11.93
N GLU A 453 19.83 -66.76 12.35
CA GLU A 453 19.29 -67.78 13.26
C GLU A 453 19.45 -69.19 12.68
N ASP A 454 19.10 -69.39 11.42
CA ASP A 454 19.24 -70.68 10.73
C ASP A 454 20.71 -71.16 10.70
N LEU A 455 21.66 -70.24 10.45
CA LEU A 455 23.10 -70.55 10.44
C LEU A 455 23.67 -70.80 11.84
N ILE A 456 23.19 -70.11 12.87
CA ILE A 456 23.58 -70.37 14.26
C ILE A 456 23.11 -71.77 14.68
N ASN A 457 21.86 -72.12 14.39
CA ASN A 457 21.32 -73.45 14.66
C ASN A 457 22.09 -74.54 13.90
N PHE A 458 22.46 -74.28 12.64
CA PHE A 458 23.29 -75.19 11.84
C PHE A 458 24.70 -75.36 12.43
N LYS A 459 25.32 -74.28 12.90
CA LYS A 459 26.61 -74.32 13.61
C LYS A 459 26.53 -75.17 14.88
N GLU A 460 25.50 -74.99 15.70
CA GLU A 460 25.31 -75.77 16.94
C GLU A 460 25.18 -77.27 16.66
N LYS A 461 24.42 -77.62 15.62
CA LYS A 461 24.27 -79.02 15.17
C LYS A 461 25.60 -79.65 14.74
N ILE A 462 26.42 -78.92 13.96
CA ILE A 462 27.76 -79.40 13.56
C ILE A 462 28.65 -79.63 14.78
N ILE A 463 28.59 -78.74 15.78
CA ILE A 463 29.36 -78.89 17.02
C ILE A 463 28.92 -80.16 17.77
N GLU A 464 27.63 -80.43 17.84
CA GLU A 464 27.10 -81.63 18.49
C GLU A 464 27.51 -82.91 17.77
N ASP A 465 27.36 -82.96 16.43
CA ASP A 465 27.77 -84.08 15.59
C ASP A 465 29.29 -84.35 15.70
N SER A 466 30.10 -83.28 15.75
CA SER A 466 31.55 -83.40 15.92
C SER A 466 31.92 -84.03 17.28
N LYS A 467 31.27 -83.62 18.37
CA LYS A 467 31.49 -84.17 19.73
C LYS A 467 31.14 -85.66 19.78
N GLU A 468 30.05 -86.07 19.14
CA GLU A 468 29.64 -87.47 19.11
C GLU A 468 30.65 -88.35 18.36
N LEU A 469 31.21 -87.85 17.24
CA LEU A 469 32.24 -88.53 16.47
C LEU A 469 33.58 -88.61 17.22
N TYR A 470 33.99 -87.56 17.93
CA TYR A 470 35.18 -87.59 18.79
C TYR A 470 35.05 -88.65 19.89
N LYS A 471 33.88 -88.76 20.53
CA LYS A 471 33.60 -89.80 21.55
C LYS A 471 33.62 -91.22 20.96
N LYS A 472 33.12 -91.39 19.74
CA LYS A 472 33.22 -92.67 19.00
C LYS A 472 34.69 -93.01 18.71
N LEU A 473 35.50 -92.04 18.26
CA LEU A 473 36.93 -92.23 17.97
C LEU A 473 37.73 -92.64 19.22
N GLU A 474 37.48 -92.03 20.38
CA GLU A 474 38.11 -92.41 21.65
C GLU A 474 37.81 -93.86 22.05
N ASN A 475 36.54 -94.28 21.94
CA ASN A 475 36.12 -95.66 22.22
C ASN A 475 36.78 -96.68 21.27
N PHE A 476 36.92 -96.32 19.99
CA PHE A 476 37.61 -97.18 19.01
C PHE A 476 39.12 -97.30 19.31
N ASN A 477 39.77 -96.20 19.70
CA ASN A 477 41.18 -96.20 20.07
C ASN A 477 41.46 -97.04 21.32
N ALA A 478 40.58 -97.00 22.34
CA ALA A 478 40.69 -97.83 23.52
C ALA A 478 40.58 -99.34 23.19
N LYS A 479 39.62 -99.73 22.34
CA LYS A 479 39.47 -101.12 21.88
C LYS A 479 40.70 -101.62 21.10
N LYS A 480 41.27 -100.77 20.25
CA LYS A 480 42.49 -101.06 19.48
C LYS A 480 43.69 -101.31 20.39
N GLN A 481 43.88 -100.50 21.44
CA GLN A 481 44.98 -100.71 22.40
C GLN A 481 44.86 -102.04 23.14
N ASN A 482 43.66 -102.41 23.60
CA ASN A 482 43.44 -103.68 24.28
C ASN A 482 43.78 -104.88 23.38
N LEU A 483 43.36 -104.83 22.11
CA LEU A 483 43.64 -105.90 21.14
C LEU A 483 45.15 -106.07 20.87
N LEU A 484 45.89 -104.97 20.80
CA LEU A 484 47.35 -104.97 20.60
C LEU A 484 48.09 -105.63 21.78
N ILE A 485 47.66 -105.35 23.01
CA ILE A 485 48.23 -105.96 24.23
C ILE A 485 47.98 -107.47 24.24
N GLU A 486 46.79 -107.91 23.84
CA GLU A 486 46.40 -109.32 23.82
C GLU A 486 47.22 -110.12 22.78
N ILE A 487 47.39 -109.58 21.56
CA ILE A 487 48.24 -110.18 20.52
C ILE A 487 49.70 -110.31 20.99
N GLN A 488 50.25 -109.30 21.66
CA GLN A 488 51.63 -109.30 22.15
C GLN A 488 51.86 -110.43 23.18
N SER A 489 50.93 -110.60 24.12
CA SER A 489 51.02 -111.63 25.17
C SER A 489 51.03 -113.07 24.62
N LEU A 490 50.32 -113.31 23.51
CA LEU A 490 50.25 -114.62 22.85
C LEU A 490 51.53 -114.93 22.06
N LYS A 491 52.14 -113.93 21.42
CA LYS A 491 53.42 -114.06 20.71
C LYS A 491 54.58 -114.38 21.65
N ASP A 492 54.61 -113.79 22.84
CA ASP A 492 55.64 -114.07 23.86
C ASP A 492 55.59 -115.53 24.35
N ARG A 493 54.39 -116.09 24.51
CA ARG A 493 54.17 -117.50 24.91
C ARG A 493 54.66 -118.51 23.88
N LEU A 494 54.49 -118.21 22.58
CA LEU A 494 54.99 -119.03 21.47
C LEU A 494 56.53 -119.12 21.45
N SER A 495 57.22 -118.01 21.77
CA SER A 495 58.68 -117.95 21.77
C SER A 495 59.34 -118.83 22.85
N LEU A 496 58.63 -119.10 23.95
CA LEU A 496 59.12 -119.91 25.07
C LEU A 496 59.12 -121.41 24.75
N ILE A 497 58.12 -121.87 23.99
CA ILE A 497 57.94 -123.27 23.59
C ILE A 497 59.01 -123.70 22.56
N GLU A 498 59.45 -122.79 21.68
CA GLU A 498 60.46 -123.09 20.66
C GLU A 498 61.88 -123.31 21.23
N LYS A 499 62.20 -122.72 22.39
CA LYS A 499 63.53 -122.87 23.03
C LYS A 499 63.75 -124.23 23.72
N ILE A 500 62.69 -124.98 24.02
CA ILE A 500 62.77 -126.26 24.77
C ILE A 500 63.04 -127.47 23.86
N LEU A 501 62.74 -127.38 22.56
CA LEU A 501 62.76 -128.53 21.62
C LEU A 501 64.12 -128.81 20.94
N SER A 502 65.18 -128.01 21.16
CA SER A 502 66.38 -128.01 20.31
C SER A 502 67.67 -128.64 20.88
N LYS A 503 67.66 -129.36 22.03
CA LYS A 503 68.91 -129.66 22.77
C LYS A 503 69.33 -131.12 23.11
N ASN A 504 68.71 -132.21 22.62
CA ASN A 504 69.25 -133.58 22.84
C ASN A 504 69.09 -134.50 21.59
N LEU A 505 70.21 -134.91 20.98
CA LEU A 505 70.35 -135.87 19.87
C LEU A 505 71.72 -136.58 19.95
N SER A 506 71.81 -137.82 19.44
CA SER A 506 72.97 -138.75 19.30
C SER A 506 73.36 -139.51 20.58
N SER A 507 73.62 -140.82 20.64
CA SER A 507 74.12 -141.85 19.68
C SER A 507 73.94 -143.26 20.31
N ILE A 508 73.56 -144.32 19.58
CA ILE A 508 74.36 -145.50 19.12
C ILE A 508 73.30 -146.58 18.75
N SER A 509 73.37 -147.48 17.76
CA SER A 509 73.72 -147.48 16.33
C SER A 509 73.39 -148.90 15.81
N LYS A 510 72.92 -149.01 14.55
CA LYS A 510 73.08 -150.12 13.57
C LYS A 510 73.31 -151.58 14.06
N ASN A 511 72.53 -152.47 13.44
CA ASN A 511 72.66 -153.94 13.33
C ASN A 511 71.93 -154.75 14.40
N LEU A 512 70.69 -155.15 14.10
CA LEU A 512 70.11 -156.47 14.34
C LEU A 512 68.70 -156.45 13.72
N ASN A 513 68.59 -156.94 12.49
CA ASN A 513 67.33 -157.19 11.80
C ASN A 513 66.54 -158.26 12.56
N LEU A 514 65.66 -157.87 13.47
CA LEU A 514 64.64 -158.72 14.07
C LEU A 514 63.36 -157.88 14.28
N PRO A 515 62.17 -158.39 13.89
CA PRO A 515 60.92 -157.65 13.89
C PRO A 515 60.40 -157.42 15.31
N SER A 516 59.97 -156.20 15.62
CA SER A 516 59.37 -155.82 16.91
C SER A 516 57.86 -156.04 16.94
N LEU A 517 57.35 -156.32 18.14
CA LEU A 517 56.00 -156.79 18.53
C LEU A 517 54.77 -155.98 18.02
N GLU A 518 54.97 -154.97 17.20
CA GLU A 518 53.93 -154.09 16.65
C GLU A 518 53.11 -154.78 15.54
N SER A 519 53.67 -155.81 14.88
CA SER A 519 53.02 -156.55 13.79
C SER A 519 52.03 -157.65 14.24
N TYR A 520 51.82 -157.84 15.54
CA TYR A 520 50.96 -158.91 16.10
C TYR A 520 49.71 -158.41 16.86
N LEU A 521 49.46 -157.09 16.94
CA LEU A 521 48.37 -156.52 17.76
C LEU A 521 47.52 -155.49 16.98
N ASN A 522 46.34 -155.90 16.50
CA ASN A 522 45.31 -155.05 15.87
C ASN A 522 44.33 -154.54 16.95
N LEU A 523 44.45 -153.30 17.46
CA LEU A 523 43.53 -152.75 18.48
C LEU A 523 43.29 -151.22 18.35
N SER A 524 42.10 -150.78 18.77
CA SER A 524 41.50 -149.44 18.60
C SER A 524 41.76 -148.47 19.78
N THR A 525 41.46 -147.18 19.57
CA THR A 525 41.92 -146.02 20.37
C THR A 525 41.43 -145.92 21.82
N GLU A 526 40.45 -146.71 22.25
CA GLU A 526 39.98 -146.76 23.64
C GLU A 526 40.71 -147.82 24.48
N ASP A 527 41.33 -148.83 23.85
CA ASP A 527 42.10 -149.90 24.52
C ASP A 527 43.60 -149.55 24.74
N ILE A 528 44.12 -148.56 24.00
CA ILE A 528 45.50 -148.03 24.13
C ILE A 528 45.70 -147.33 25.50
N SER A 529 44.63 -146.74 26.04
CA SER A 529 44.66 -146.04 27.34
C SER A 529 44.70 -146.98 28.55
N LEU A 530 44.24 -148.23 28.39
CA LEU A 530 44.30 -149.29 29.41
C LEU A 530 45.65 -150.00 29.42
N LEU A 531 46.28 -150.16 28.25
CA LEU A 531 47.62 -150.77 28.10
C LEU A 531 48.76 -149.86 28.61
N GLU A 532 48.63 -148.53 28.51
CA GLU A 532 49.57 -147.57 29.13
C GLU A 532 49.47 -147.48 30.67
N LEU A 533 48.38 -147.98 31.26
CA LEU A 533 48.19 -148.00 32.72
C LEU A 533 48.86 -149.23 33.38
N ILE A 534 49.08 -150.32 32.63
CA ILE A 534 49.54 -151.61 33.15
C ILE A 534 51.04 -151.87 32.86
N PHE A 535 51.59 -151.41 31.72
CA PHE A 535 52.95 -151.77 31.27
C PHE A 535 53.99 -150.62 31.25
N LYS A 536 53.79 -149.61 32.10
CA LYS A 536 54.50 -148.32 32.08
C LYS A 536 56.03 -148.34 32.27
N GLU A 537 56.65 -149.47 32.68
CA GLU A 537 58.08 -149.53 33.08
C GLU A 537 58.91 -150.72 32.51
N ASN A 538 58.37 -151.61 31.67
CA ASN A 538 59.08 -152.86 31.28
C ASN A 538 59.43 -152.99 29.78
N LEU A 539 59.72 -151.89 29.08
CA LEU A 539 60.00 -151.92 27.63
C LEU A 539 61.47 -152.16 27.23
N ASP A 540 62.37 -152.46 28.19
CA ASP A 540 63.81 -152.70 27.93
C ASP A 540 64.33 -154.05 28.48
N ALA A 541 63.58 -155.16 28.35
CA ALA A 541 64.03 -156.51 28.76
C ALA A 541 64.46 -157.39 27.56
N PHE A 542 65.59 -158.11 27.68
CA PHE A 542 66.09 -159.08 26.69
C PHE A 542 65.61 -160.51 27.02
N VAL A 543 65.31 -161.32 25.99
CA VAL A 543 64.98 -162.75 26.12
C VAL A 543 66.16 -163.58 25.57
N ILE A 544 66.61 -164.58 26.32
CA ILE A 544 67.71 -165.51 25.97
C ILE A 544 67.18 -166.95 26.10
N GLU A 545 67.49 -167.83 25.14
CA GLU A 545 66.88 -169.16 24.98
C GLU A 545 67.58 -170.30 25.74
N GLU A 546 68.81 -170.15 26.25
CA GLU A 546 69.54 -171.23 26.95
C GLU A 546 70.25 -170.80 28.24
N LEU A 547 70.15 -171.68 29.26
CA LEU A 547 70.58 -171.49 30.64
C LEU A 547 72.11 -171.63 30.89
N ASN A 548 72.89 -172.09 29.91
CA ASN A 548 74.30 -172.46 30.14
C ASN A 548 75.30 -171.28 30.12
N LEU A 549 74.88 -170.07 29.73
CA LEU A 549 75.73 -168.87 29.71
C LEU A 549 75.78 -168.11 31.07
N ILE A 550 75.03 -168.58 32.08
CA ILE A 550 74.91 -167.91 33.39
C ILE A 550 76.10 -168.20 34.34
N LYS A 551 76.95 -169.20 34.04
CA LYS A 551 78.03 -169.61 34.96
C LYS A 551 79.18 -168.60 35.14
N ASN A 552 79.37 -167.63 34.24
CA ASN A 552 80.45 -166.65 34.34
C ASN A 552 80.08 -165.33 35.04
N PHE A 553 78.80 -165.13 35.43
CA PHE A 553 78.31 -163.86 36.01
C PHE A 553 78.13 -163.89 37.54
N ILE A 554 78.63 -164.94 38.23
CA ILE A 554 78.46 -165.14 39.68
C ILE A 554 79.62 -164.55 40.54
N SER A 555 80.61 -163.87 39.96
CA SER A 555 81.72 -163.32 40.76
C SER A 555 81.99 -161.84 40.51
N GLN A 556 81.32 -160.98 41.30
CA GLN A 556 81.78 -159.70 41.92
C GLN A 556 80.65 -158.64 42.03
N ASP A 557 80.36 -158.26 43.28
CA ASP A 557 79.57 -157.17 43.83
C ASP A 557 78.42 -156.53 43.03
N LEU A 558 77.24 -157.00 43.42
CA LEU A 558 75.90 -156.68 42.98
C LEU A 558 75.32 -155.48 43.74
N LYS A 559 74.98 -154.41 43.01
CA LYS A 559 73.91 -153.49 43.39
C LYS A 559 72.80 -153.60 42.36
N GLU A 560 71.82 -154.42 42.73
CA GLU A 560 70.47 -154.55 42.15
C GLU A 560 70.38 -155.22 40.76
N ASN A 561 70.41 -156.57 40.81
CA ASN A 561 69.92 -157.53 39.81
C ASN A 561 68.37 -157.61 39.86
N ILE A 562 67.65 -158.12 38.86
CA ILE A 562 67.46 -159.57 38.61
C ILE A 562 66.88 -159.85 37.21
N ILE A 563 67.39 -160.93 36.63
CA ILE A 563 67.12 -161.65 35.38
C ILE A 563 65.77 -162.38 35.43
N PHE A 564 65.08 -162.55 34.28
CA PHE A 564 63.94 -163.46 34.16
C PHE A 564 64.23 -164.60 33.15
N LEU A 565 63.80 -165.81 33.53
CA LEU A 565 63.98 -167.10 32.84
C LEU A 565 62.66 -167.62 32.23
N TRP A 566 62.84 -168.52 31.26
CA TRP A 566 61.95 -169.18 30.28
C TRP A 566 60.54 -169.70 30.70
N GLY A 567 59.62 -169.73 29.72
CA GLY A 567 58.43 -170.60 29.64
C GLY A 567 57.68 -170.50 28.29
N GLU A 568 57.10 -171.61 27.79
CA GLU A 568 56.47 -171.79 26.46
C GLU A 568 55.14 -171.01 26.18
N PRO A 569 54.74 -170.84 24.89
CA PRO A 569 53.86 -169.76 24.41
C PRO A 569 52.33 -169.90 24.56
N GLU A 570 51.79 -170.94 25.23
CA GLU A 570 50.35 -171.28 25.10
C GLU A 570 49.42 -171.00 26.33
N ILE A 571 49.85 -170.34 27.40
CA ILE A 571 49.06 -170.24 28.66
C ILE A 571 48.58 -168.80 29.01
N ILE A 572 48.17 -167.98 28.04
CA ILE A 572 47.62 -166.62 28.31
C ILE A 572 46.15 -166.51 27.84
N LYS A 573 45.29 -167.38 28.37
CA LYS A 573 43.83 -167.17 28.40
C LYS A 573 43.35 -167.45 29.82
N SER A 574 42.81 -166.40 30.47
CA SER A 574 42.20 -166.37 31.81
C SER A 574 43.16 -166.33 33.02
N PHE A 575 43.27 -165.16 33.68
CA PHE A 575 43.91 -165.02 35.00
C PHE A 575 43.10 -164.11 35.92
N SER A 576 42.94 -164.53 37.19
CA SER A 576 42.26 -163.84 38.29
C SER A 576 43.27 -163.49 39.42
N ILE A 577 43.00 -162.42 40.18
CA ILE A 577 43.86 -161.93 41.28
C ILE A 577 43.13 -162.11 42.62
N GLU A 578 43.79 -162.75 43.60
CA GLU A 578 43.31 -162.85 44.98
C GLU A 578 44.15 -161.96 45.93
N ARG A 579 43.51 -161.39 46.95
CA ARG A 579 44.12 -160.41 47.87
C ARG A 579 44.11 -160.91 49.30
N TYR A 580 45.28 -160.93 49.95
CA TYR A 580 45.45 -161.32 51.36
C TYR A 580 46.07 -160.20 52.19
N ASN A 581 45.74 -160.14 53.47
CA ASN A 581 46.12 -159.05 54.38
C ASN A 581 47.36 -159.35 55.25
N SER A 582 47.83 -160.61 55.33
CA SER A 582 49.04 -161.02 56.07
C SER A 582 49.60 -162.35 55.55
N PHE A 583 50.91 -162.55 55.69
CA PHE A 583 51.65 -163.72 55.18
C PHE A 583 51.52 -164.94 56.12
N SER A 584 51.20 -166.13 55.58
CA SER A 584 51.19 -167.42 56.31
C SER A 584 51.73 -168.56 55.44
N ASP A 585 52.28 -169.61 56.05
CA ASP A 585 52.89 -170.76 55.36
C ASP A 585 51.90 -171.57 54.50
N GLU A 586 50.61 -171.58 54.85
CA GLU A 586 49.55 -172.26 54.07
C GLU A 586 49.34 -171.66 52.67
N ILE A 587 49.59 -170.35 52.48
CA ILE A 587 49.43 -169.67 51.18
C ILE A 587 50.55 -170.08 50.21
N LEU A 588 51.73 -170.44 50.74
CA LEU A 588 52.92 -170.77 49.95
C LEU A 588 52.88 -172.17 49.34
N GLU A 589 52.24 -173.14 50.01
CA GLU A 589 52.03 -174.48 49.45
C GLU A 589 50.97 -174.49 48.35
N SER A 590 49.90 -173.71 48.52
CA SER A 590 48.87 -173.49 47.49
C SER A 590 49.47 -172.97 46.17
N TYR A 591 50.48 -172.11 46.26
CA TYR A 591 51.13 -171.52 45.10
C TYR A 591 51.89 -172.51 44.21
N LYS A 592 52.48 -173.55 44.82
CA LYS A 592 53.33 -174.52 44.12
C LYS A 592 52.55 -175.45 43.18
N THR A 593 51.25 -175.64 43.41
CA THR A 593 50.43 -176.59 42.64
C THR A 593 49.67 -175.94 41.49
N HIS A 594 49.26 -174.68 41.63
CA HIS A 594 48.61 -173.88 40.57
C HIS A 594 49.14 -172.44 40.61
N PRO A 595 50.04 -172.05 39.70
CA PRO A 595 50.69 -170.75 39.81
C PRO A 595 49.70 -169.62 39.39
N ARG A 596 49.33 -168.75 40.34
CA ARG A 596 48.35 -167.63 40.20
C ARG A 596 48.91 -166.32 40.77
N PHE A 597 48.33 -165.17 40.44
CA PHE A 597 48.81 -163.88 40.98
C PHE A 597 48.25 -163.61 42.38
N ILE A 598 49.13 -163.38 43.38
CA ILE A 598 48.74 -163.09 44.78
C ILE A 598 49.27 -161.71 45.20
N TYR A 599 48.38 -160.83 45.69
CA TYR A 599 48.74 -159.49 46.18
C TYR A 599 48.58 -159.35 47.70
N PHE A 600 49.65 -158.92 48.38
CA PHE A 600 49.66 -158.63 49.81
C PHE A 600 49.52 -157.13 50.07
N ILE A 601 48.39 -156.74 50.69
CA ILE A 601 47.97 -155.34 50.79
C ILE A 601 48.84 -154.52 51.78
N LYS A 602 49.32 -155.11 52.88
CA LYS A 602 50.07 -154.37 53.91
C LYS A 602 51.56 -154.22 53.57
N GLU A 603 52.17 -155.24 52.98
CA GLU A 603 53.61 -155.28 52.68
C GLU A 603 53.99 -154.75 51.30
N LYS A 604 53.01 -154.45 50.43
CA LYS A 604 53.22 -154.00 49.04
C LYS A 604 54.06 -154.97 48.20
N ILE A 605 53.73 -156.27 48.31
CA ILE A 605 54.40 -157.37 47.60
C ILE A 605 53.40 -158.06 46.66
N LEU A 606 53.81 -158.31 45.41
CA LEU A 606 53.07 -159.13 44.44
C LEU A 606 53.90 -160.39 44.10
N LEU A 607 53.31 -161.57 44.28
CA LEU A 607 53.87 -162.86 43.87
C LEU A 607 53.24 -163.26 42.52
N THR A 608 54.09 -163.53 41.51
CA THR A 608 53.68 -163.92 40.15
C THR A 608 53.88 -165.40 39.86
N PRO A 609 53.01 -166.09 39.08
CA PRO A 609 53.02 -167.54 38.80
C PRO A 609 54.41 -168.15 38.51
N TYR A 610 55.36 -167.30 38.13
CA TYR A 610 56.71 -167.62 37.72
C TYR A 610 57.80 -167.36 38.80
N GLY A 611 57.41 -167.01 40.03
CA GLY A 611 58.30 -167.01 41.21
C GLY A 611 59.02 -165.71 41.56
N PHE A 612 58.51 -164.53 41.15
CA PHE A 612 59.22 -163.24 41.31
C PHE A 612 58.52 -162.25 42.27
N ILE A 613 59.29 -161.31 42.85
CA ILE A 613 58.88 -160.30 43.85
C ILE A 613 59.26 -158.89 43.36
N CYS A 614 58.34 -157.90 43.35
CA CYS A 614 58.60 -156.49 42.94
C CYS A 614 58.06 -155.43 43.94
N PHE A 615 58.78 -154.30 44.13
CA PHE A 615 58.44 -153.12 44.97
C PHE A 615 58.16 -151.84 44.12
N ILE A 616 57.37 -150.85 44.60
CA ILE A 616 56.94 -149.64 43.84
C ILE A 616 57.40 -148.29 44.48
N ARG A 617 57.94 -147.33 43.68
CA ARG A 617 58.10 -145.87 43.99
C ARG A 617 58.08 -144.94 42.73
N LYS A 618 57.87 -143.62 42.89
CA LYS A 618 57.27 -142.61 41.94
C LYS A 618 58.19 -141.75 41.02
N GLU A 619 57.74 -141.59 39.74
CA GLU A 619 57.55 -140.41 38.82
C GLU A 619 58.67 -139.50 38.22
N LYS A 620 58.71 -139.41 36.85
CA LYS A 620 58.77 -138.19 35.95
C LYS A 620 58.56 -138.54 34.44
N LYS A 621 57.73 -137.77 33.67
CA LYS A 621 57.53 -137.78 32.18
C LYS A 621 57.21 -136.33 31.71
N GLY A 622 57.31 -135.84 30.47
CA GLY A 622 57.65 -136.38 29.14
C GLY A 622 57.36 -135.33 28.03
N VAL A 623 58.08 -135.38 26.90
CA VAL A 623 58.31 -134.27 25.92
C VAL A 623 57.25 -134.15 24.78
N PHE A 624 56.12 -134.86 24.84
CA PHE A 624 55.13 -134.88 23.73
C PHE A 624 53.92 -133.92 23.84
N SER A 625 53.68 -133.23 24.98
CA SER A 625 52.57 -132.24 25.09
C SER A 625 52.87 -130.88 24.44
N LEU A 626 54.15 -130.50 24.32
CA LEU A 626 54.61 -129.20 23.82
C LEU A 626 54.38 -128.97 22.31
N LYS A 627 54.21 -130.03 21.51
CA LYS A 627 53.97 -129.89 20.06
C LYS A 627 52.52 -129.57 19.69
N LYS A 628 51.53 -129.93 20.52
CA LYS A 628 50.10 -129.68 20.25
C LYS A 628 49.68 -128.25 20.63
N GLU A 629 50.24 -127.72 21.73
CA GLU A 629 49.98 -126.36 22.24
C GLU A 629 50.48 -125.25 21.30
N LYS A 630 51.53 -125.50 20.51
CA LYS A 630 52.06 -124.55 19.51
C LYS A 630 51.06 -124.23 18.39
N ILE A 631 50.32 -125.22 17.91
CA ILE A 631 49.42 -125.07 16.76
C ILE A 631 48.15 -124.28 17.16
N ASP A 632 47.61 -124.52 18.34
CA ASP A 632 46.42 -123.80 18.82
C ASP A 632 46.68 -122.31 19.12
N LEU A 633 47.90 -121.96 19.55
CA LEU A 633 48.28 -120.56 19.79
C LEU A 633 48.47 -119.76 18.49
N LEU A 634 48.95 -120.39 17.41
CA LEU A 634 49.10 -119.75 16.10
C LEU A 634 47.74 -119.33 15.50
N ASN A 635 46.75 -120.22 15.55
CA ASN A 635 45.41 -119.93 15.01
C ASN A 635 44.69 -118.78 15.75
N LYS A 636 44.94 -118.60 17.06
CA LYS A 636 44.36 -117.49 17.84
C LYS A 636 44.97 -116.13 17.50
N VAL A 637 46.26 -116.06 17.17
CA VAL A 637 46.92 -114.80 16.79
C VAL A 637 46.42 -114.29 15.45
N GLU A 638 46.24 -115.17 14.45
CA GLU A 638 45.73 -114.77 13.13
C GLU A 638 44.31 -114.18 13.19
N ALA A 639 43.44 -114.72 14.04
CA ALA A 639 42.08 -114.19 14.23
C ALA A 639 42.09 -112.75 14.78
N LEU A 640 42.90 -112.48 15.80
CA LEU A 640 42.99 -111.16 16.42
C LEU A 640 43.67 -110.12 15.51
N GLU A 641 44.64 -110.52 14.68
CA GLU A 641 45.26 -109.62 13.70
C GLU A 641 44.27 -109.16 12.61
N LYS A 642 43.29 -110.00 12.24
CA LYS A 642 42.22 -109.64 11.30
C LYS A 642 41.28 -108.60 11.90
N ASP A 643 40.91 -108.74 13.16
CA ASP A 643 40.05 -107.78 13.87
C ASP A 643 40.74 -106.41 14.03
N LEU A 644 42.04 -106.38 14.30
CA LEU A 644 42.83 -105.13 14.35
C LEU A 644 42.77 -104.35 13.03
N LYS A 645 42.83 -105.05 11.90
CA LYS A 645 42.80 -104.43 10.56
C LYS A 645 41.45 -103.75 10.29
N THR A 646 40.34 -104.37 10.69
CA THR A 646 38.99 -103.77 10.54
C THR A 646 38.81 -102.52 11.42
N LEU A 647 39.41 -102.49 12.62
CA LEU A 647 39.38 -101.32 13.50
C LEU A 647 40.17 -100.14 12.93
N LEU A 648 41.30 -100.40 12.27
CA LEU A 648 42.13 -99.38 11.63
C LEU A 648 41.44 -98.70 10.45
N GLU A 649 40.63 -99.43 9.68
CA GLU A 649 39.85 -98.85 8.57
C GLU A 649 38.75 -97.92 9.08
N LYS A 650 38.01 -98.33 10.11
CA LYS A 650 36.97 -97.51 10.75
C LYS A 650 37.52 -96.24 11.42
N GLU A 651 38.73 -96.30 11.98
CA GLU A 651 39.42 -95.12 12.55
C GLU A 651 39.70 -94.06 11.49
N LYS A 652 40.14 -94.47 10.29
CA LYS A 652 40.39 -93.56 9.16
C LYS A 652 39.10 -92.91 8.66
N GLU A 653 38.02 -93.67 8.53
CA GLU A 653 36.71 -93.12 8.13
C GLU A 653 36.18 -92.07 9.11
N LEU A 654 36.31 -92.31 10.42
CA LEU A 654 35.87 -91.37 11.45
C LEU A 654 36.69 -90.07 11.43
N LYS A 655 38.02 -90.16 11.27
CA LYS A 655 38.89 -88.98 11.14
C LYS A 655 38.54 -88.12 9.93
N LEU A 656 38.22 -88.74 8.79
CA LEU A 656 37.82 -88.05 7.57
C LEU A 656 36.46 -87.32 7.71
N LYS A 657 35.51 -87.93 8.44
CA LYS A 657 34.22 -87.30 8.77
C LYS A 657 34.39 -86.09 9.69
N ILE A 658 35.26 -86.18 10.70
CA ILE A 658 35.57 -85.08 11.61
C ILE A 658 36.20 -83.90 10.83
N GLU A 659 37.16 -84.16 9.95
CA GLU A 659 37.83 -83.12 9.16
C GLU A 659 36.85 -82.37 8.22
N ASN A 660 35.86 -83.08 7.67
CA ASN A 660 34.82 -82.46 6.84
C ASN A 660 33.89 -81.55 7.67
N LEU A 661 33.46 -81.99 8.85
CA LEU A 661 32.65 -81.16 9.76
C LEU A 661 33.40 -79.91 10.24
N GLU A 662 34.72 -80.01 10.49
CA GLU A 662 35.54 -78.85 10.84
C GLU A 662 35.64 -77.81 9.71
N LYS A 663 35.67 -78.26 8.45
CA LYS A 663 35.62 -77.37 7.27
C LYS A 663 34.27 -76.70 7.13
N GLU A 664 33.17 -77.42 7.38
CA GLU A 664 31.81 -76.87 7.36
C GLU A 664 31.60 -75.85 8.49
N LEU A 665 32.10 -76.14 9.70
CA LEU A 665 32.06 -75.23 10.83
C LEU A 665 32.75 -73.89 10.53
N LYS A 666 33.98 -73.92 9.97
CA LYS A 666 34.71 -72.70 9.58
C LYS A 666 34.00 -71.89 8.50
N ARG A 667 33.27 -72.55 7.59
CA ARG A 667 32.45 -71.86 6.57
C ARG A 667 31.26 -71.17 7.21
N ALA A 668 30.51 -71.87 8.07
CA ALA A 668 29.38 -71.30 8.79
C ALA A 668 29.79 -70.10 9.67
N GLU A 669 30.93 -70.17 10.37
CA GLU A 669 31.43 -69.06 11.19
C GLU A 669 31.76 -67.81 10.38
N LYS A 670 32.32 -67.99 9.17
CA LYS A 670 32.63 -66.88 8.26
C LYS A 670 31.36 -66.23 7.71
N GLU A 671 30.35 -67.02 7.38
CA GLU A 671 29.06 -66.52 6.90
C GLU A 671 28.27 -65.78 7.98
N ILE A 672 28.23 -66.32 9.21
CA ILE A 672 27.64 -65.65 10.38
C ILE A 672 28.27 -64.27 10.59
N LYS A 673 29.61 -64.18 10.53
CA LYS A 673 30.32 -62.90 10.69
C LYS A 673 29.97 -61.89 9.60
N ASN A 674 29.86 -62.34 8.35
CA ASN A 674 29.47 -61.48 7.22
C ASN A 674 28.02 -60.97 7.34
N ILE A 675 27.09 -61.83 7.76
CA ILE A 675 25.68 -61.47 7.94
C ILE A 675 25.53 -60.48 9.11
N ASN A 676 26.24 -60.68 10.23
CA ASN A 676 26.25 -59.74 11.35
C ASN A 676 26.72 -58.34 10.95
N ASN A 677 27.82 -58.22 10.20
CA ASN A 677 28.28 -56.93 9.69
C ASN A 677 27.27 -56.29 8.72
N GLY A 678 26.57 -57.12 7.92
CA GLY A 678 25.50 -56.66 7.05
C GLY A 678 24.28 -56.12 7.83
N LEU A 679 23.91 -56.79 8.91
CA LEU A 679 22.82 -56.38 9.81
C LEU A 679 23.14 -55.05 10.52
N GLU A 680 24.36 -54.85 11.03
CA GLU A 680 24.77 -53.57 11.64
C GLU A 680 24.66 -52.40 10.64
N ASN A 681 25.11 -52.61 9.40
CA ASN A 681 24.99 -51.60 8.35
C ASN A 681 23.52 -51.27 8.03
N LEU A 682 22.68 -52.29 7.86
CA LEU A 682 21.24 -52.11 7.62
C LEU A 682 20.55 -51.39 8.79
N ARG A 683 20.94 -51.69 10.04
CA ARG A 683 20.43 -51.03 11.25
C ARG A 683 20.75 -49.53 11.24
N SER A 684 21.98 -49.17 10.89
CA SER A 684 22.39 -47.76 10.79
C SER A 684 21.66 -47.00 9.68
N GLN A 685 21.37 -47.65 8.55
CA GLN A 685 20.61 -47.06 7.45
C GLN A 685 19.14 -46.85 7.85
N LYS A 686 18.55 -47.84 8.54
CA LYS A 686 17.18 -47.75 9.06
C LYS A 686 17.03 -46.57 10.03
N GLU A 687 17.93 -46.41 10.99
CA GLU A 687 17.90 -45.30 11.96
C GLU A 687 18.01 -43.94 11.27
N LYS A 688 18.88 -43.80 10.26
CA LYS A 688 19.00 -42.55 9.48
C LYS A 688 17.70 -42.19 8.76
N ILE A 689 17.07 -43.16 8.10
CA ILE A 689 15.80 -42.95 7.40
C ILE A 689 14.68 -42.62 8.40
N GLU A 690 14.63 -43.30 9.54
CA GLU A 690 13.63 -43.06 10.57
C GLU A 690 13.72 -41.63 11.15
N ILE A 691 14.93 -41.14 11.40
CA ILE A 691 15.16 -39.75 11.81
C ILE A 691 14.70 -38.77 10.70
N SER A 692 14.95 -39.08 9.43
CA SER A 692 14.51 -38.22 8.32
C SER A 692 12.99 -38.19 8.14
N CYS A 693 12.29 -39.32 8.33
CA CYS A 693 10.83 -39.37 8.32
C CYS A 693 10.24 -38.47 9.42
N ILE A 694 10.75 -38.59 10.66
CA ILE A 694 10.27 -37.78 11.79
C ILE A 694 10.46 -36.29 11.51
N LYS A 695 11.62 -35.87 10.97
CA LYS A 695 11.87 -34.47 10.61
C LYS A 695 10.88 -33.94 9.58
N LEU A 696 10.69 -34.66 8.47
CA LEU A 696 9.74 -34.25 7.42
C LEU A 696 8.30 -34.24 7.92
N GLU A 697 7.95 -35.13 8.85
CA GLU A 697 6.62 -35.18 9.46
C GLU A 697 6.36 -33.97 10.36
N THR A 698 7.36 -33.55 11.14
CA THR A 698 7.26 -32.30 11.92
C THR A 698 7.16 -31.05 11.04
N GLU A 699 7.91 -30.99 9.94
CA GLU A 699 7.84 -29.88 8.99
C GLU A 699 6.46 -29.80 8.31
N LYS A 700 5.89 -30.95 7.92
CA LYS A 700 4.55 -31.04 7.35
C LYS A 700 3.48 -30.52 8.31
N ILE A 701 3.54 -30.89 9.59
CA ILE A 701 2.57 -30.43 10.61
C ILE A 701 2.66 -28.90 10.76
N ASN A 702 3.88 -28.37 10.93
CA ASN A 702 4.10 -26.93 11.08
C ASN A 702 3.63 -26.12 9.86
N LEU A 703 3.85 -26.62 8.64
CA LEU A 703 3.36 -26.00 7.41
C LEU A 703 1.83 -26.05 7.32
N GLY A 704 1.21 -27.17 7.71
CA GLY A 704 -0.25 -27.29 7.76
C GLY A 704 -0.90 -26.29 8.72
N GLU A 705 -0.31 -26.08 9.90
CA GLU A 705 -0.79 -25.07 10.86
C GLU A 705 -0.68 -23.64 10.31
N LYS A 706 0.42 -23.32 9.61
CA LYS A 706 0.59 -22.02 8.94
C LYS A 706 -0.45 -21.78 7.86
N ILE A 707 -0.74 -22.78 7.02
CA ILE A 707 -1.78 -22.69 5.98
C ILE A 707 -3.14 -22.42 6.62
N ASN A 708 -3.51 -23.15 7.68
CA ASN A 708 -4.77 -22.92 8.40
C ASN A 708 -4.85 -21.51 9.00
N HIS A 709 -3.74 -20.98 9.53
CA HIS A 709 -3.71 -19.61 10.04
C HIS A 709 -3.94 -18.58 8.92
N ILE A 710 -3.28 -18.76 7.77
CA ILE A 710 -3.46 -17.90 6.59
C ILE A 710 -4.91 -17.98 6.07
N GLU A 711 -5.52 -19.16 6.05
CA GLU A 711 -6.92 -19.34 5.64
C GLU A 711 -7.90 -18.58 6.54
N ASN A 712 -7.71 -18.63 7.86
CA ASN A 712 -8.54 -17.91 8.81
C ASN A 712 -8.38 -16.39 8.66
N GLU A 713 -7.16 -15.90 8.49
CA GLU A 713 -6.92 -14.48 8.20
C GLU A 713 -7.57 -14.06 6.87
N LEU A 714 -7.41 -14.84 5.80
CA LEU A 714 -8.05 -14.58 4.51
C LEU A 714 -9.57 -14.50 4.62
N LYS A 715 -10.19 -15.37 5.41
CA LYS A 715 -11.64 -15.35 5.65
C LYS A 715 -12.06 -14.04 6.33
N SER A 716 -11.39 -13.65 7.41
CA SER A 716 -11.68 -12.40 8.13
C SER A 716 -11.52 -11.16 7.24
N LEU A 717 -10.47 -11.10 6.41
CA LEU A 717 -10.20 -9.99 5.52
C LEU A 717 -11.21 -9.92 4.36
N LYS A 718 -11.69 -11.07 3.87
CA LYS A 718 -12.75 -11.14 2.86
C LYS A 718 -14.09 -10.62 3.42
N ASP A 719 -14.44 -10.98 4.64
CA ASP A 719 -15.64 -10.49 5.32
C ASP A 719 -15.58 -8.96 5.55
N GLU A 720 -14.41 -8.44 5.96
CA GLU A 720 -14.19 -6.99 6.07
C GLU A 720 -14.33 -6.27 4.72
N LYS A 721 -13.81 -6.85 3.63
CA LYS A 721 -13.94 -6.31 2.27
C LYS A 721 -15.40 -6.25 1.83
N GLU A 722 -16.20 -7.28 2.11
CA GLU A 722 -17.63 -7.28 1.79
C GLU A 722 -18.39 -6.19 2.55
N ASN A 723 -18.11 -6.02 3.85
CA ASN A 723 -18.72 -4.95 4.64
C ASN A 723 -18.33 -3.55 4.14
N LEU A 724 -17.08 -3.37 3.71
CA LEU A 724 -16.61 -2.15 3.07
C LEU A 724 -17.30 -1.88 1.72
N ASN A 725 -17.53 -2.92 0.91
CA ASN A 725 -18.27 -2.79 -0.35
C ASN A 725 -19.71 -2.33 -0.12
N LYS A 726 -20.39 -2.86 0.91
CA LYS A 726 -21.75 -2.40 1.28
C LYS A 726 -21.75 -0.91 1.65
N LYS A 727 -20.82 -0.49 2.51
CA LYS A 727 -20.67 0.93 2.89
C LYS A 727 -20.36 1.84 1.71
N LEU A 728 -19.54 1.38 0.75
CA LEU A 728 -19.24 2.12 -0.47
C LEU A 728 -20.48 2.31 -1.35
N ILE A 729 -21.34 1.29 -1.44
CA ILE A 729 -22.62 1.40 -2.15
C ILE A 729 -23.50 2.46 -1.47
N ASP A 730 -23.69 2.37 -0.15
CA ASP A 730 -24.51 3.32 0.61
C ASP A 730 -24.02 4.78 0.46
N ILE A 731 -22.71 4.99 0.53
CA ILE A 731 -22.10 6.33 0.34
C ILE A 731 -22.22 6.80 -1.11
N SER A 732 -22.08 5.92 -2.10
CA SER A 732 -22.25 6.28 -3.51
C SER A 732 -23.69 6.72 -3.82
N GLU A 733 -24.68 6.09 -3.18
CA GLU A 733 -26.08 6.52 -3.28
C GLU A 733 -26.30 7.89 -2.61
N LEU A 734 -25.69 8.11 -1.44
CA LEU A 734 -25.75 9.39 -0.74
C LEU A 734 -25.10 10.52 -1.55
N ILE A 735 -23.95 10.26 -2.18
CA ILE A 735 -23.28 11.20 -3.09
C ILE A 735 -24.19 11.55 -4.26
N ASN A 736 -24.84 10.57 -4.89
CA ASN A 736 -25.76 10.81 -6.00
C ASN A 736 -26.98 11.66 -5.59
N ARG A 737 -27.52 11.45 -4.38
CA ARG A 737 -28.60 12.29 -3.84
C ARG A 737 -28.12 13.73 -3.60
N ARG A 738 -27.01 13.89 -2.88
CA ARG A 738 -26.41 15.21 -2.60
C ARG A 738 -26.00 15.96 -3.87
N LYS A 739 -25.52 15.25 -4.90
CA LYS A 739 -25.19 15.83 -6.20
C LYS A 739 -26.41 16.43 -6.89
N LYS A 740 -27.54 15.72 -6.88
CA LYS A 740 -28.81 16.24 -7.44
C LYS A 740 -29.27 17.49 -6.71
N GLU A 741 -29.22 17.49 -5.37
CA GLU A 741 -29.56 18.66 -4.54
C GLU A 741 -28.60 19.83 -4.76
N TYR A 742 -27.31 19.56 -4.91
CA TYR A 742 -26.31 20.58 -5.25
C TYR A 742 -26.60 21.22 -6.62
N GLU A 743 -26.91 20.41 -7.64
CA GLU A 743 -27.21 20.93 -8.98
C GLU A 743 -28.50 21.75 -9.04
N THR A 744 -29.54 21.37 -8.29
CA THR A 744 -30.79 22.15 -8.21
C THR A 744 -30.55 23.51 -7.56
N VAL A 745 -29.88 23.54 -6.39
CA VAL A 745 -29.57 24.79 -5.69
C VAL A 745 -28.60 25.67 -6.50
N LYS A 746 -27.67 25.07 -7.24
CA LYS A 746 -26.77 25.81 -8.15
C LYS A 746 -27.55 26.54 -9.24
N LYS A 747 -28.55 25.89 -9.85
CA LYS A 747 -29.41 26.50 -10.88
C LYS A 747 -30.25 27.64 -10.30
N GLU A 748 -30.81 27.47 -9.10
CA GLU A 748 -31.55 28.53 -8.41
C GLU A 748 -30.67 29.75 -8.10
N ASN A 749 -29.42 29.54 -7.68
CA ASN A 749 -28.50 30.66 -7.43
C ASN A 749 -28.07 31.38 -8.71
N LEU A 750 -27.91 30.65 -9.83
CA LEU A 750 -27.62 31.26 -11.13
C LEU A 750 -28.78 32.13 -11.61
N SER A 751 -30.02 31.64 -11.53
CA SER A 751 -31.19 32.44 -11.96
C SER A 751 -31.41 33.67 -11.08
N LEU A 752 -31.20 33.57 -9.77
CA LEU A 752 -31.26 34.73 -8.87
C LEU A 752 -30.17 35.77 -9.17
N LYS A 753 -28.98 35.33 -9.56
CA LYS A 753 -27.88 36.22 -9.96
C LYS A 753 -28.20 36.96 -11.26
N GLU A 754 -28.71 36.24 -12.27
CA GLU A 754 -29.16 36.84 -13.55
C GLU A 754 -30.26 37.89 -13.31
N ASN A 755 -31.25 37.57 -12.47
CA ASN A 755 -32.31 38.52 -12.09
C ASN A 755 -31.75 39.80 -11.43
N LEU A 756 -30.73 39.67 -10.56
CA LEU A 756 -30.08 40.83 -9.94
C LEU A 756 -29.31 41.68 -10.95
N GLU A 757 -28.66 41.05 -11.93
CA GLU A 757 -27.97 41.75 -13.02
C GLU A 757 -28.95 42.50 -13.93
N GLU A 758 -30.07 41.90 -14.29
CA GLU A 758 -31.13 42.56 -15.07
C GLU A 758 -31.71 43.79 -14.35
N ILE A 759 -32.01 43.66 -13.05
CA ILE A 759 -32.53 44.78 -12.25
C ILE A 759 -31.48 45.90 -12.16
N ASN A 760 -30.20 45.57 -12.01
CA ASN A 760 -29.13 46.56 -12.01
C ASN A 760 -29.01 47.31 -13.34
N GLN A 761 -29.15 46.62 -14.47
CA GLN A 761 -29.16 47.26 -15.78
C GLN A 761 -30.35 48.22 -15.95
N LYS A 762 -31.54 47.81 -15.51
CA LYS A 762 -32.75 48.66 -15.51
C LYS A 762 -32.59 49.90 -14.63
N ILE A 763 -32.00 49.76 -13.44
CA ILE A 763 -31.70 50.88 -12.54
C ILE A 763 -30.73 51.86 -13.21
N ASN A 764 -29.62 51.38 -13.77
CA ASN A 764 -28.63 52.23 -14.43
C ASN A 764 -29.23 52.99 -15.64
N PHE A 765 -30.09 52.33 -16.42
CA PHE A 765 -30.79 52.96 -17.54
C PHE A 765 -31.68 54.12 -17.07
N LEU A 766 -32.50 53.90 -16.03
CA LEU A 766 -33.37 54.94 -15.48
C LEU A 766 -32.58 56.11 -14.89
N GLU A 767 -31.46 55.85 -14.20
CA GLU A 767 -30.60 56.91 -13.67
C GLU A 767 -30.01 57.78 -14.78
N GLN A 768 -29.61 57.19 -15.91
CA GLN A 768 -29.14 57.94 -17.08
C GLN A 768 -30.25 58.79 -17.72
N GLU A 769 -31.46 58.26 -17.85
CA GLU A 769 -32.59 59.04 -18.37
C GLU A 769 -32.95 60.24 -17.48
N ILE A 770 -32.93 60.04 -16.15
CA ILE A 770 -33.17 61.12 -15.19
C ILE A 770 -32.10 62.22 -15.31
N ILE A 771 -30.84 61.86 -15.55
CA ILE A 771 -29.75 62.83 -15.77
C ILE A 771 -29.99 63.63 -17.06
N LYS A 772 -30.34 62.98 -18.17
CA LYS A 772 -30.65 63.66 -19.44
C LYS A 772 -31.79 64.67 -19.28
N ILE A 773 -32.89 64.26 -18.66
CA ILE A 773 -34.04 65.14 -18.41
C ILE A 773 -33.64 66.34 -17.51
N LYS A 774 -32.80 66.14 -16.49
CA LYS A 774 -32.29 67.24 -15.65
C LYS A 774 -31.50 68.27 -16.47
N THR A 775 -30.64 67.81 -17.37
CA THR A 775 -29.85 68.73 -18.22
C THR A 775 -30.71 69.51 -19.22
N GLU A 776 -31.73 68.86 -19.81
CA GLU A 776 -32.70 69.53 -20.68
C GLU A 776 -33.54 70.57 -19.93
N GLU A 777 -33.99 70.24 -18.70
CA GLU A 777 -34.72 71.16 -17.84
C GLU A 777 -33.89 72.42 -17.53
N GLU A 778 -32.59 72.27 -17.25
CA GLU A 778 -31.70 73.39 -16.95
C GLU A 778 -31.48 74.30 -18.17
N ASN A 779 -31.28 73.72 -19.35
CA ASN A 779 -31.11 74.47 -20.60
C ASN A 779 -32.35 75.27 -20.98
N LEU A 780 -33.54 74.67 -20.85
CA LEU A 780 -34.82 75.34 -21.12
C LEU A 780 -35.09 76.48 -20.12
N ARG A 781 -34.69 76.34 -18.85
CA ARG A 781 -34.78 77.42 -17.85
C ARG A 781 -33.91 78.62 -18.24
N LYS A 782 -32.64 78.40 -18.61
CA LYS A 782 -31.75 79.48 -19.07
C LYS A 782 -32.31 80.20 -20.30
N ARG A 783 -32.91 79.46 -21.24
CA ARG A 783 -33.55 80.05 -22.43
C ARG A 783 -34.81 80.84 -22.10
N LYS A 784 -35.63 80.37 -21.16
CA LYS A 784 -36.81 81.08 -20.65
C LYS A 784 -36.43 82.44 -20.07
N ASP A 785 -35.42 82.47 -19.19
CA ASP A 785 -35.00 83.69 -18.52
C ASP A 785 -34.49 84.74 -19.53
N PHE A 786 -33.72 84.31 -20.54
CA PHE A 786 -33.26 85.18 -21.63
C PHE A 786 -34.42 85.80 -22.43
N ILE A 787 -35.41 85.00 -22.83
CA ILE A 787 -36.58 85.48 -23.60
C ILE A 787 -37.40 86.47 -22.77
N GLN A 788 -37.54 86.26 -21.45
CA GLN A 788 -38.25 87.19 -20.56
C GLN A 788 -37.60 88.58 -20.49
N GLU A 789 -36.27 88.65 -20.54
CA GLU A 789 -35.57 89.93 -20.56
C GLU A 789 -35.76 90.68 -21.89
N GLU A 790 -35.71 89.99 -23.03
CA GLU A 790 -35.95 90.59 -24.35
C GLU A 790 -37.38 91.10 -24.49
N ILE A 791 -38.37 90.35 -24.01
CA ILE A 791 -39.78 90.78 -23.97
C ILE A 791 -39.93 92.10 -23.18
N LYS A 792 -39.22 92.26 -22.07
CA LYS A 792 -39.27 93.52 -21.28
C LYS A 792 -38.74 94.71 -22.08
N LYS A 793 -37.66 94.54 -22.84
CA LYS A 793 -37.08 95.59 -23.69
C LYS A 793 -38.05 95.99 -24.81
N ILE A 794 -38.65 95.02 -25.50
CA ILE A 794 -39.60 95.28 -26.60
C ILE A 794 -40.84 96.04 -26.12
N LYS A 795 -41.38 95.72 -24.94
CA LYS A 795 -42.53 96.45 -24.36
C LYS A 795 -42.26 97.94 -24.18
N ILE A 796 -41.02 98.33 -23.90
CA ILE A 796 -40.64 99.74 -23.73
C ILE A 796 -40.65 100.45 -25.10
N PHE A 797 -40.07 99.83 -26.14
CA PHE A 797 -40.07 100.39 -27.50
C PHE A 797 -41.48 100.54 -28.08
N LEU A 798 -42.36 99.56 -27.87
CA LEU A 798 -43.73 99.61 -28.37
C LEU A 798 -44.53 100.80 -27.81
N ARG A 799 -44.37 101.10 -26.51
CA ARG A 799 -45.02 102.27 -25.89
C ARG A 799 -44.53 103.59 -26.49
N GLN A 800 -43.24 103.67 -26.81
CA GLN A 800 -42.65 104.88 -27.39
C GLN A 800 -43.19 105.14 -28.81
N TYR A 801 -43.27 104.11 -29.66
CA TYR A 801 -43.81 104.25 -31.01
C TYR A 801 -45.32 104.56 -31.04
N GLU A 802 -46.08 104.08 -30.05
CA GLU A 802 -47.52 104.37 -29.97
C GLU A 802 -47.79 105.85 -29.70
N PHE A 803 -46.99 106.47 -28.83
CA PHE A 803 -47.04 107.90 -28.57
C PHE A 803 -46.74 108.73 -29.83
N ASP A 804 -45.68 108.40 -30.57
CA ASP A 804 -45.31 109.13 -31.80
C ASP A 804 -46.35 109.01 -32.92
N LYS A 805 -47.00 107.84 -33.02
CA LYS A 805 -48.08 107.57 -33.99
C LYS A 805 -49.30 108.45 -33.75
N GLU A 806 -49.72 108.62 -32.49
CA GLU A 806 -50.89 109.44 -32.16
C GLU A 806 -50.70 110.92 -32.50
N ALA A 807 -49.49 111.45 -32.34
CA ALA A 807 -49.16 112.82 -32.71
C ALA A 807 -49.33 113.06 -34.23
N LEU A 808 -48.78 112.16 -35.07
CA LEU A 808 -48.86 112.27 -36.54
C LEU A 808 -50.28 112.08 -37.11
N LEU A 809 -51.11 111.24 -36.50
CA LEU A 809 -52.48 111.00 -36.97
C LEU A 809 -53.36 112.26 -36.87
N LYS A 810 -53.13 113.10 -35.85
CA LYS A 810 -53.88 114.36 -35.69
C LYS A 810 -53.59 115.33 -36.84
N GLU A 811 -52.35 115.41 -37.32
CA GLU A 811 -51.97 116.27 -38.45
C GLU A 811 -52.50 115.76 -39.81
N ILE A 812 -52.46 114.44 -40.04
CA ILE A 812 -52.93 113.84 -41.31
C ILE A 812 -54.44 114.00 -41.48
N ASN A 813 -55.24 113.83 -40.42
CA ASN A 813 -56.70 113.94 -40.53
C ASN A 813 -57.15 115.34 -40.96
N TYR A 814 -56.44 116.39 -40.51
CA TYR A 814 -56.70 117.75 -40.94
C TYR A 814 -56.51 117.95 -42.47
N LEU A 815 -55.54 117.27 -43.08
CA LEU A 815 -55.28 117.34 -44.54
C LEU A 815 -56.29 116.51 -45.35
N LYS A 816 -56.69 115.33 -44.85
CA LYS A 816 -57.64 114.43 -45.54
C LYS A 816 -59.01 115.03 -45.77
N ASP A 817 -59.49 115.85 -44.83
CA ASP A 817 -60.80 116.49 -44.97
C ASP A 817 -60.81 117.51 -46.12
N LYS A 818 -59.70 118.21 -46.38
CA LYS A 818 -59.56 119.08 -47.56
C LYS A 818 -59.53 118.30 -48.88
N ILE A 819 -58.92 117.12 -48.91
CA ILE A 819 -58.77 116.31 -50.13
C ILE A 819 -60.09 115.63 -50.54
N LYS A 820 -60.93 115.23 -49.58
CA LYS A 820 -62.26 114.64 -49.86
C LYS A 820 -63.19 115.57 -50.62
N GLU A 821 -63.09 116.87 -50.37
CA GLU A 821 -63.88 117.89 -51.06
C GLU A 821 -63.57 117.92 -52.57
N PHE A 822 -62.30 117.80 -52.95
CA PHE A 822 -61.86 117.80 -54.36
C PHE A 822 -62.17 116.49 -55.09
N ASN A 823 -62.00 115.34 -54.44
CA ASN A 823 -62.21 114.03 -55.08
C ASN A 823 -63.66 113.74 -55.48
N LYS A 824 -64.64 114.36 -54.81
CA LYS A 824 -66.06 114.20 -55.15
C LYS A 824 -66.40 114.76 -56.55
N ARG A 825 -65.60 115.69 -57.07
CA ARG A 825 -65.76 116.29 -58.41
C ARG A 825 -65.20 115.42 -59.54
N ILE A 826 -64.18 114.59 -59.29
CA ILE A 826 -63.48 113.81 -60.33
C ILE A 826 -64.20 112.48 -60.64
N LYS A 827 -64.85 111.86 -59.65
CA LYS A 827 -65.41 110.51 -59.73
C LYS A 827 -66.63 110.34 -60.65
N ASN A 828 -67.28 111.43 -61.06
CA ASN A 828 -68.41 111.40 -61.98
C ASN A 828 -68.01 111.19 -63.45
N LEU A 829 -66.71 111.23 -63.79
CA LEU A 829 -66.21 111.25 -65.18
C LEU A 829 -65.56 109.95 -65.66
N SER A 830 -65.20 109.02 -64.76
CA SER A 830 -64.40 107.83 -65.11
C SER A 830 -65.22 106.54 -65.32
N SER A 831 -66.55 106.58 -65.27
CA SER A 831 -67.42 105.39 -65.39
C SER A 831 -67.76 104.98 -66.83
N GLU A 832 -67.25 105.67 -67.86
CA GLU A 832 -67.62 105.44 -69.28
C GLU A 832 -66.61 104.62 -70.11
N ILE A 833 -65.47 104.17 -69.55
CA ILE A 833 -64.30 103.74 -70.35
C ILE A 833 -64.05 102.21 -70.38
N SER A 834 -64.71 101.44 -69.52
CA SER A 834 -64.30 100.05 -69.20
C SER A 834 -64.58 98.97 -70.26
N ASP A 835 -65.37 99.22 -71.29
CA ASP A 835 -66.11 98.10 -71.91
C ASP A 835 -65.52 97.48 -73.18
N LEU A 836 -64.37 97.93 -73.70
CA LEU A 836 -63.81 97.38 -74.95
C LEU A 836 -62.57 96.53 -74.80
N THR A 837 -62.70 95.60 -73.88
CA THR A 837 -62.23 94.23 -74.08
C THR A 837 -62.39 93.79 -75.53
N LYS A 838 -61.29 93.38 -76.16
CA LYS A 838 -60.87 91.98 -76.29
C LYS A 838 -59.57 91.97 -77.14
N VAL A 839 -58.61 91.05 -76.99
CA VAL A 839 -58.64 89.64 -76.58
C VAL A 839 -59.19 88.71 -77.68
N LEU A 840 -59.59 89.20 -78.85
CA LEU A 840 -60.30 88.36 -79.83
C LEU A 840 -59.46 87.43 -80.69
N GLU A 841 -58.27 87.89 -81.05
CA GLU A 841 -57.67 87.47 -82.32
C GLU A 841 -56.68 86.30 -82.15
N ASP A 842 -56.21 86.01 -80.94
CA ASP A 842 -55.08 85.09 -80.70
C ASP A 842 -55.43 83.58 -80.72
N LEU A 843 -56.71 83.19 -80.67
CA LEU A 843 -57.08 81.80 -80.35
C LEU A 843 -57.29 80.87 -81.56
N LEU A 844 -57.35 81.41 -82.78
CA LEU A 844 -57.67 80.64 -83.99
C LEU A 844 -56.52 79.76 -84.53
N MET A 845 -55.25 80.06 -84.21
CA MET A 845 -54.09 79.42 -84.88
C MET A 845 -53.60 78.09 -84.29
N LYS A 846 -53.97 77.72 -83.05
CA LYS A 846 -53.31 76.60 -82.34
C LYS A 846 -53.85 75.19 -82.65
N LYS A 847 -54.95 75.05 -83.40
CA LYS A 847 -55.70 73.78 -83.49
C LYS A 847 -55.10 72.76 -84.48
N GLU A 848 -54.51 73.20 -85.59
CA GLU A 848 -54.20 72.31 -86.73
C GLU A 848 -52.91 71.46 -86.57
N GLU A 849 -52.04 71.76 -85.60
CA GLU A 849 -50.74 71.09 -85.45
C GLU A 849 -50.78 69.75 -84.64
N GLY A 850 -51.87 69.46 -83.93
CA GLY A 850 -51.95 68.32 -83.00
C GLY A 850 -52.17 66.94 -83.66
N GLU A 851 -53.07 66.86 -84.64
CA GLU A 851 -53.59 65.58 -85.17
C GLU A 851 -52.54 64.69 -85.86
N LYS A 852 -51.46 65.26 -86.43
CA LYS A 852 -50.45 64.50 -87.20
C LYS A 852 -49.48 63.69 -86.35
N LYS A 853 -49.28 64.05 -85.08
CA LYS A 853 -48.26 63.41 -84.22
C LYS A 853 -48.71 62.06 -83.63
N LEU A 854 -50.02 61.82 -83.52
CA LEU A 854 -50.58 60.65 -82.82
C LEU A 854 -50.28 59.31 -83.51
N LYS A 855 -50.49 59.21 -84.84
CA LYS A 855 -50.38 57.95 -85.60
C LYS A 855 -48.96 57.35 -85.69
N ALA A 856 -47.92 58.15 -85.47
CA ALA A 856 -46.53 57.68 -85.57
C ALA A 856 -46.06 56.91 -84.33
N LEU A 857 -46.68 57.14 -83.17
CA LEU A 857 -46.26 56.60 -81.88
C LEU A 857 -46.75 55.16 -81.66
N GLU A 858 -47.95 54.81 -82.13
CA GLU A 858 -48.55 53.48 -81.92
C GLU A 858 -47.78 52.32 -82.59
N ASN A 859 -47.17 52.56 -83.75
CA ASN A 859 -46.43 51.53 -84.49
C ASN A 859 -45.08 51.16 -83.84
N LYS A 860 -44.45 52.08 -83.09
CA LYS A 860 -43.20 51.81 -82.37
C LYS A 860 -43.42 50.87 -81.17
N LYS A 861 -44.59 50.96 -80.52
CA LYS A 861 -44.96 50.17 -79.35
C LYS A 861 -44.97 48.66 -79.61
N ARG A 862 -45.49 48.20 -80.76
CA ARG A 862 -45.63 46.76 -81.08
C ARG A 862 -44.30 46.02 -81.31
N LYS A 863 -43.22 46.69 -81.72
CA LYS A 863 -41.91 46.05 -81.92
C LYS A 863 -41.22 45.72 -80.59
N ILE A 864 -41.32 46.62 -79.63
CA ILE A 864 -40.75 46.48 -78.27
C ILE A 864 -41.35 45.28 -77.53
N GLU A 865 -42.63 44.95 -77.77
CA GLU A 865 -43.31 43.83 -77.11
C GLU A 865 -42.81 42.43 -77.55
N LYS A 866 -42.22 42.28 -78.73
CA LYS A 866 -41.64 41.00 -79.18
C LYS A 866 -40.27 40.73 -78.55
N GLU A 867 -39.38 41.73 -78.53
CA GLU A 867 -38.03 41.61 -77.96
C GLU A 867 -38.07 41.31 -76.45
N LEU A 868 -39.08 41.82 -75.73
CA LEU A 868 -39.27 41.52 -74.30
C LEU A 868 -39.51 40.02 -74.00
N LYS A 869 -40.16 39.28 -74.92
CA LYS A 869 -40.48 37.85 -74.70
C LYS A 869 -39.28 36.92 -74.91
N GLU A 870 -38.37 37.27 -75.81
CA GLU A 870 -37.15 36.48 -76.06
C GLU A 870 -36.19 36.60 -74.86
N LEU A 871 -36.04 37.82 -74.33
CA LEU A 871 -35.25 38.10 -73.13
C LEU A 871 -35.76 37.38 -71.87
N ASP A 872 -37.08 37.15 -71.74
CA ASP A 872 -37.67 36.38 -70.63
C ASP A 872 -37.15 34.93 -70.60
N THR A 873 -37.00 34.29 -71.77
CA THR A 873 -36.55 32.89 -71.85
C THR A 873 -35.06 32.73 -71.54
N GLU A 874 -34.22 33.68 -71.96
CA GLU A 874 -32.79 33.68 -71.66
C GLU A 874 -32.53 33.94 -70.17
N GLU A 875 -33.28 34.86 -69.54
CA GLU A 875 -33.20 35.13 -68.11
C GLU A 875 -33.52 33.87 -67.28
N HIS A 876 -34.52 33.09 -67.68
CA HIS A 876 -34.92 31.87 -66.97
C HIS A 876 -33.87 30.75 -67.03
N ASN A 877 -33.24 30.52 -68.19
CA ASN A 877 -32.20 29.50 -68.31
C ASN A 877 -30.95 29.87 -67.50
N LEU A 878 -30.58 31.15 -67.47
CA LEU A 878 -29.47 31.64 -66.64
C LEU A 878 -29.78 31.50 -65.13
N GLU A 879 -31.05 31.64 -64.73
CA GLU A 879 -31.50 31.43 -63.35
C GLU A 879 -31.29 30.00 -62.87
N LEU A 880 -31.63 29.01 -63.70
CA LEU A 880 -31.43 27.60 -63.38
C LEU A 880 -29.94 27.26 -63.22
N TYR A 881 -29.08 27.78 -64.10
CA TYR A 881 -27.62 27.58 -64.01
C TYR A 881 -27.02 28.22 -62.74
N LEU A 882 -27.45 29.44 -62.40
CA LEU A 882 -27.02 30.12 -61.17
C LEU A 882 -27.48 29.36 -59.91
N LEU A 883 -28.68 28.75 -59.94
CA LEU A 883 -29.20 27.95 -58.84
C LEU A 883 -28.38 26.67 -58.64
N GLU A 884 -28.05 25.95 -59.72
CA GLU A 884 -27.22 24.75 -59.67
C GLU A 884 -25.83 25.04 -59.06
N LYS A 885 -25.18 26.13 -59.49
CA LYS A 885 -23.88 26.54 -58.95
C LYS A 885 -23.94 27.02 -57.50
N LYS A 886 -25.03 27.67 -57.09
CA LYS A 886 -25.26 28.02 -55.68
C LYS A 886 -25.39 26.78 -54.80
N LEU A 887 -26.17 25.78 -55.23
CA LEU A 887 -26.32 24.52 -54.49
C LEU A 887 -24.99 23.75 -54.37
N PHE A 888 -24.17 23.77 -55.44
CA PHE A 888 -22.84 23.19 -55.40
C PHE A 888 -21.91 23.91 -54.41
N LEU A 889 -21.90 25.25 -54.40
CA LEU A 889 -21.15 26.03 -53.41
C LEU A 889 -21.65 25.78 -51.99
N ASP A 890 -22.97 25.71 -51.77
CA ASP A 890 -23.55 25.39 -50.47
C ASP A 890 -23.08 24.01 -49.97
N SER A 891 -22.94 23.02 -50.86
CA SER A 891 -22.39 21.71 -50.51
C SER A 891 -20.93 21.78 -50.09
N ILE A 892 -20.12 22.61 -50.75
CA ILE A 892 -18.70 22.81 -50.40
C ILE A 892 -18.60 23.57 -49.06
N TYR A 893 -19.42 24.60 -48.85
CA TYR A 893 -19.48 25.34 -47.58
C TYR A 893 -19.92 24.45 -46.42
N ARG A 894 -20.90 23.56 -46.61
CA ARG A 894 -21.29 22.58 -45.59
C ARG A 894 -20.15 21.62 -45.25
N ASN A 895 -19.47 21.08 -46.28
CA ASN A 895 -18.33 20.19 -46.07
C ASN A 895 -17.20 20.92 -45.30
N LEU A 896 -16.88 22.16 -45.64
CA LEU A 896 -15.88 22.96 -44.92
C LEU A 896 -16.28 23.24 -43.47
N LYS A 897 -17.57 23.47 -43.21
CA LYS A 897 -18.11 23.67 -41.87
C LYS A 897 -18.04 22.40 -41.03
N GLU A 898 -18.23 21.23 -41.63
CA GLU A 898 -18.01 19.93 -40.97
C GLU A 898 -16.53 19.69 -40.61
N PHE A 899 -15.59 20.20 -41.42
CA PHE A 899 -14.15 20.16 -41.12
C PHE A 899 -13.68 21.30 -40.19
N GLY A 900 -14.56 22.20 -39.75
CA GLY A 900 -14.26 23.25 -38.77
C GLY A 900 -13.62 24.52 -39.30
N PHE A 901 -13.67 24.76 -40.62
CA PHE A 901 -13.12 25.97 -41.25
C PHE A 901 -14.18 27.05 -41.42
N GLU A 902 -13.95 28.24 -40.88
CA GLU A 902 -14.73 29.44 -41.18
C GLU A 902 -14.05 30.19 -42.33
N ILE A 903 -14.75 30.35 -43.45
CA ILE A 903 -14.27 31.21 -44.53
C ILE A 903 -14.65 32.64 -44.17
N GLU A 904 -13.66 33.46 -43.83
CA GLU A 904 -13.85 34.89 -43.66
C GLU A 904 -14.29 35.54 -44.98
N THR A 905 -15.32 36.38 -44.91
CA THR A 905 -15.96 37.04 -46.05
C THR A 905 -15.02 37.96 -46.85
N GLU A 906 -13.85 38.31 -46.30
CA GLU A 906 -12.84 39.18 -46.91
C GLU A 906 -12.07 38.50 -48.06
N PHE A 907 -11.86 37.17 -48.01
CA PHE A 907 -11.18 36.40 -49.07
C PHE A 907 -11.91 36.47 -50.43
N ILE A 908 -13.20 36.79 -50.41
CA ILE A 908 -14.07 36.93 -51.59
C ILE A 908 -13.83 38.27 -52.31
N GLN A 909 -13.28 39.29 -51.62
CA GLN A 909 -13.19 40.65 -52.16
C GLN A 909 -11.80 41.01 -52.73
N GLU A 910 -10.71 40.44 -52.21
CA GLU A 910 -9.34 40.86 -52.57
C GLU A 910 -8.83 40.36 -53.93
N ASN A 911 -9.33 39.22 -54.46
CA ASN A 911 -8.82 38.60 -55.69
C ASN A 911 -9.60 38.97 -56.96
N LYS A 912 -10.02 40.24 -57.10
CA LYS A 912 -10.87 40.70 -58.21
C LYS A 912 -10.13 41.14 -59.48
N GLU A 913 -8.85 41.49 -59.40
CA GLU A 913 -8.15 42.18 -60.51
C GLU A 913 -7.14 41.32 -61.28
N LYS A 914 -6.84 40.08 -60.85
CA LYS A 914 -5.95 39.14 -61.56
C LYS A 914 -6.43 37.69 -61.44
N PHE A 915 -7.60 37.38 -62.01
CA PHE A 915 -8.12 36.01 -62.02
C PHE A 915 -7.91 35.35 -63.39
N ASN A 916 -6.91 34.46 -63.50
CA ASN A 916 -6.67 33.64 -64.68
C ASN A 916 -7.26 32.22 -64.47
N LEU A 917 -8.25 31.85 -65.28
CA LEU A 917 -8.97 30.60 -65.14
C LEU A 917 -8.08 29.37 -65.40
N GLU A 918 -7.13 29.48 -66.33
CA GLU A 918 -6.22 28.38 -66.71
C GLU A 918 -5.19 28.08 -65.61
N GLU A 919 -4.61 29.12 -64.99
CA GLU A 919 -3.66 28.96 -63.87
C GLU A 919 -4.31 28.31 -62.65
N VAL A 920 -5.56 28.70 -62.32
CA VAL A 920 -6.31 28.11 -61.20
C VAL A 920 -6.68 26.66 -61.48
N GLU A 921 -6.97 26.30 -62.73
CA GLU A 921 -7.24 24.90 -63.13
C GLU A 921 -6.00 24.02 -63.04
N GLU A 922 -4.83 24.52 -63.49
CA GLU A 922 -3.56 23.83 -63.28
C GLU A 922 -3.23 23.65 -61.80
N GLU A 923 -3.46 24.66 -60.97
CA GLU A 923 -3.23 24.55 -59.52
C GLU A 923 -4.18 23.55 -58.85
N ILE A 924 -5.45 23.48 -59.29
CA ILE A 924 -6.41 22.47 -58.84
C ILE A 924 -5.91 21.07 -59.21
N GLU A 925 -5.39 20.87 -60.41
CA GLU A 925 -4.87 19.58 -60.87
C GLU A 925 -3.58 19.17 -60.14
N LYS A 926 -2.63 20.11 -59.98
CA LYS A 926 -1.41 19.92 -59.16
C LYS A 926 -1.76 19.57 -57.71
N THR A 927 -2.72 20.25 -57.10
CA THR A 927 -3.15 20.00 -55.71
C THR A 927 -3.88 18.66 -55.58
N LYS A 928 -4.68 18.24 -56.58
CA LYS A 928 -5.30 16.90 -56.63
C LYS A 928 -4.24 15.80 -56.73
N ASN A 929 -3.21 15.98 -57.55
CA ASN A 929 -2.13 15.01 -57.69
C ASN A 929 -1.33 14.87 -56.39
N LEU A 930 -1.00 15.99 -55.73
CA LEU A 930 -0.35 15.98 -54.41
C LEU A 930 -1.20 15.30 -53.33
N LEU A 931 -2.53 15.45 -53.36
CA LEU A 931 -3.43 14.76 -52.43
C LEU A 931 -3.52 13.24 -52.68
N ASN A 932 -3.36 12.80 -53.93
CA ASN A 932 -3.37 11.38 -54.30
C ASN A 932 -2.10 10.62 -53.86
N GLU A 933 -1.00 11.31 -53.57
CA GLU A 933 0.23 10.70 -53.03
C GLU A 933 0.07 10.21 -51.58
N PHE A 934 -0.92 10.75 -50.85
CA PHE A 934 -1.24 10.32 -49.48
C PHE A 934 -2.15 9.08 -49.52
N LYS A 935 -1.57 7.88 -49.32
CA LYS A 935 -2.29 6.60 -49.41
C LYS A 935 -3.40 6.42 -48.36
N GLU A 936 -3.12 6.64 -47.08
CA GLU A 936 -4.10 6.58 -45.98
C GLU A 936 -3.66 7.53 -44.84
N VAL A 937 -4.38 8.64 -44.63
CA VAL A 937 -4.08 9.63 -43.59
C VAL A 937 -5.04 9.45 -42.42
N ASN A 938 -4.51 9.08 -41.26
CA ASN A 938 -5.31 8.98 -40.04
C ASN A 938 -5.59 10.36 -39.44
N LEU A 939 -6.74 10.96 -39.76
CA LEU A 939 -7.15 12.27 -39.25
C LEU A 939 -7.44 12.28 -37.74
N ALA A 940 -7.65 11.12 -37.10
CA ALA A 940 -7.84 11.04 -35.64
C ALA A 940 -6.55 11.35 -34.86
N SER A 941 -5.39 11.15 -35.48
CA SER A 941 -4.07 11.44 -34.89
C SER A 941 -3.88 12.91 -34.51
N LEU A 942 -4.62 13.85 -35.11
CA LEU A 942 -4.57 15.28 -34.75
C LEU A 942 -5.13 15.55 -33.36
N ARG A 943 -6.29 14.97 -33.06
CA ARG A 943 -6.93 15.12 -31.74
C ARG A 943 -6.15 14.36 -30.67
N GLU A 944 -5.64 13.18 -31.02
CA GLU A 944 -4.77 12.39 -30.14
C GLU A 944 -3.46 13.13 -29.85
N PHE A 945 -2.85 13.75 -30.86
CA PHE A 945 -1.66 14.59 -30.68
C PHE A 945 -1.95 15.81 -29.81
N GLU A 946 -3.07 16.53 -30.01
CA GLU A 946 -3.43 17.66 -29.14
C GLU A 946 -3.58 17.23 -27.68
N PHE A 947 -4.26 16.11 -27.44
CA PHE A 947 -4.43 15.57 -26.08
C PHE A 947 -3.10 15.15 -25.45
N VAL A 948 -2.26 14.43 -26.21
CA VAL A 948 -0.94 13.97 -25.73
C VAL A 948 0.03 15.14 -25.57
N SER A 949 -0.03 16.16 -26.44
CA SER A 949 0.76 17.40 -26.33
C SER A 949 0.40 18.19 -25.08
N GLN A 950 -0.89 18.40 -24.82
CA GLN A 950 -1.36 19.07 -23.60
C GLN A 950 -0.94 18.30 -22.34
N ARG A 951 -1.06 16.96 -22.37
CA ARG A 951 -0.60 16.10 -21.28
C ARG A 951 0.91 16.20 -21.08
N TYR A 952 1.69 16.20 -22.16
CA TYR A 952 3.15 16.32 -22.11
C TYR A 952 3.59 17.68 -21.54
N GLU A 953 3.01 18.78 -22.02
CA GLU A 953 3.27 20.14 -21.50
C GLU A 953 2.91 20.25 -20.02
N LYS A 954 1.76 19.70 -19.61
CA LYS A 954 1.34 19.70 -18.20
C LYS A 954 2.33 18.95 -17.33
N LEU A 955 2.75 17.74 -17.73
CA LEU A 955 3.73 16.95 -16.99
C LEU A 955 5.09 17.65 -16.90
N MET A 956 5.52 18.33 -17.97
CA MET A 956 6.75 19.12 -17.98
C MET A 956 6.67 20.29 -17.00
N LYS A 957 5.53 20.99 -16.93
CA LYS A 957 5.30 22.05 -15.96
C LYS A 957 5.30 21.52 -14.52
N GLU A 958 4.61 20.41 -14.27
CA GLU A 958 4.62 19.74 -12.95
C GLU A 958 6.04 19.33 -12.53
N LYS A 959 6.89 18.91 -13.48
CA LYS A 959 8.30 18.59 -13.22
C LYS A 959 9.08 19.83 -12.80
N GLU A 960 8.93 20.95 -13.51
CA GLU A 960 9.58 22.21 -13.16
C GLU A 960 9.17 22.70 -11.78
N ASP A 961 7.87 22.63 -11.45
CA ASP A 961 7.34 23.03 -10.14
C ASP A 961 7.93 22.17 -8.99
N LEU A 962 8.07 20.85 -9.20
CA LEU A 962 8.72 19.96 -8.25
C LEU A 962 10.23 20.26 -8.09
N GLU A 963 10.93 20.56 -9.19
CA GLU A 963 12.35 20.93 -9.15
C GLU A 963 12.60 22.28 -8.45
N VAL A 964 11.69 23.24 -8.59
CA VAL A 964 11.68 24.49 -7.80
C VAL A 964 11.46 24.18 -6.32
N SER A 965 10.43 23.40 -5.99
CA SER A 965 10.08 23.04 -4.60
C SER A 965 11.25 22.35 -3.88
N ILE A 966 11.96 21.43 -4.56
CA ILE A 966 13.16 20.76 -4.03
C ILE A 966 14.26 21.78 -3.69
N ARG A 967 14.51 22.75 -4.57
CA ARG A 967 15.50 23.81 -4.32
C ARG A 967 15.11 24.68 -3.13
N GLU A 968 13.82 25.02 -3.00
CA GLU A 968 13.31 25.79 -1.87
C GLU A 968 13.44 25.02 -0.54
N PHE A 969 13.07 23.74 -0.50
CA PHE A 969 13.25 22.92 0.70
C PHE A 969 14.71 22.82 1.12
N LYS A 970 15.66 22.68 0.16
CA LYS A 970 17.10 22.67 0.47
C LYS A 970 17.57 24.00 1.09
N LYS A 971 17.14 25.14 0.55
CA LYS A 971 17.44 26.46 1.13
C LYS A 971 16.84 26.64 2.53
N ILE A 972 15.60 26.19 2.74
CA ILE A 972 14.94 26.26 4.05
C ILE A 972 15.72 25.42 5.07
N LEU A 973 16.19 24.22 4.70
CA LEU A 973 16.98 23.37 5.59
C LEU A 973 18.33 24.00 5.97
N GLU A 974 19.03 24.62 5.02
CA GLU A 974 20.28 25.35 5.31
C GLU A 974 20.04 26.51 6.28
N ASN A 975 19.03 27.35 5.99
CA ASN A 975 18.67 28.48 6.85
C ASN A 975 18.28 28.02 8.26
N ILE A 976 17.51 26.94 8.39
CA ILE A 976 17.13 26.37 9.68
C ILE A 976 18.36 25.95 10.49
N ARG A 977 19.35 25.31 9.85
CA ARG A 977 20.58 24.85 10.51
C ARG A 977 21.45 26.01 11.00
N GLU A 978 21.59 27.07 10.20
CA GLU A 978 22.34 28.27 10.62
C GLU A 978 21.70 28.95 11.81
N ILE A 979 20.39 29.24 11.74
CA ILE A 979 19.64 29.85 12.85
C ILE A 979 19.73 28.99 14.12
N SER A 980 19.68 27.67 13.96
CA SER A 980 19.77 26.73 15.09
C SER A 980 21.13 26.78 15.79
N ARG A 981 22.23 26.86 15.03
CA ARG A 981 23.60 27.00 15.59
C ARG A 981 23.75 28.28 16.39
N GLU A 982 23.35 29.41 15.80
CA GLU A 982 23.44 30.73 16.45
C GLU A 982 22.66 30.76 17.76
N ARG A 983 21.43 30.23 17.76
CA ARG A 983 20.58 30.20 18.96
C ARG A 983 21.16 29.34 20.07
N ILE A 984 21.72 28.16 19.76
CA ILE A 984 22.34 27.29 20.78
C ILE A 984 23.53 27.98 21.43
N LEU A 985 24.42 28.58 20.64
CA LEU A 985 25.61 29.26 21.16
C LEU A 985 25.23 30.44 22.04
N LYS A 986 24.33 31.31 21.56
CA LYS A 986 23.85 32.45 22.34
C LYS A 986 23.19 32.03 23.66
N THR A 987 22.37 30.98 23.62
CA THR A 987 21.68 30.48 24.82
C THR A 987 22.68 29.89 25.82
N LEU A 988 23.72 29.20 25.34
CA LEU A 988 24.77 28.67 26.22
C LEU A 988 25.49 29.79 26.99
N GLU A 989 25.81 30.89 26.32
CA GLU A 989 26.41 32.07 26.95
C GLU A 989 25.47 32.68 28.00
N GLU A 990 24.18 32.81 27.68
CA GLU A 990 23.16 33.33 28.61
C GLU A 990 23.00 32.44 29.85
N VAL A 991 23.00 31.11 29.68
CA VAL A 991 22.92 30.14 30.79
C VAL A 991 24.15 30.23 31.68
N ASN A 992 25.35 30.27 31.10
CA ASN A 992 26.60 30.39 31.87
C ASN A 992 26.64 31.69 32.67
N LYS A 993 26.19 32.81 32.09
CA LYS A 993 26.08 34.10 32.80
C LYS A 993 25.11 34.03 33.98
N LYS A 994 23.98 33.31 33.84
CA LYS A 994 23.02 33.11 34.94
C LYS A 994 23.54 32.17 36.02
N LEU A 995 24.28 31.13 35.64
CA LEU A 995 24.97 30.26 36.58
C LEU A 995 25.98 31.03 37.44
N GLU A 996 26.75 31.93 36.82
CA GLU A 996 27.70 32.80 37.55
C GLU A 996 27.00 33.74 38.54
N GLU A 997 25.79 34.21 38.23
CA GLU A 997 24.98 35.08 39.10
C GLU A 997 24.37 34.32 40.29
N ILE A 998 23.77 33.15 40.03
CA ILE A 998 22.91 32.45 41.01
C ILE A 998 23.71 31.48 41.88
N PHE A 999 24.73 30.81 41.33
CA PHE A 999 25.47 29.78 42.06
C PHE A 999 26.14 30.31 43.35
N PRO A 1000 26.76 31.51 43.37
CA PRO A 1000 27.33 32.08 44.60
C PRO A 1000 26.30 32.42 45.70
N LEU A 1001 25.03 32.67 45.34
CA LEU A 1001 23.96 32.98 46.31
C LEU A 1001 23.63 31.78 47.21
N VAL A 1002 23.86 30.57 46.69
CA VAL A 1002 23.55 29.30 47.35
C VAL A 1002 24.80 28.63 47.92
N PHE A 1003 25.91 28.70 47.16
CA PHE A 1003 27.22 28.16 47.53
C PHE A 1003 28.26 29.29 47.54
N LYS A 1004 28.57 29.83 48.73
CA LYS A 1004 29.58 30.90 48.89
C LYS A 1004 30.90 30.47 48.22
N ASN A 1005 31.39 31.28 47.27
CA ASN A 1005 32.63 31.08 46.51
C ASN A 1005 32.70 29.83 45.61
N GLY A 1006 31.56 29.20 45.26
CA GLY A 1006 31.52 28.14 44.24
C GLY A 1006 31.41 28.69 42.81
N LYS A 1007 31.89 27.94 41.81
CA LYS A 1007 31.74 28.27 40.36
C LYS A 1007 31.22 27.07 39.58
N VAL A 1008 30.39 27.34 38.57
CA VAL A 1008 29.86 26.32 37.62
C VAL A 1008 29.86 26.88 36.21
N GLU A 1009 30.26 26.04 35.25
CA GLU A 1009 30.28 26.37 33.82
C GLU A 1009 29.85 25.16 32.98
N LEU A 1010 29.16 25.43 31.87
CA LEU A 1010 28.78 24.46 30.85
C LEU A 1010 29.59 24.65 29.57
N LEU A 1011 30.04 23.54 28.97
CA LEU A 1011 30.87 23.54 27.77
C LEU A 1011 30.36 22.53 26.74
N LEU A 1012 30.56 22.80 25.45
CA LEU A 1012 30.28 21.84 24.38
C LEU A 1012 31.43 20.83 24.25
N SER A 1013 31.09 19.55 24.10
CA SER A 1013 32.09 18.46 23.94
C SER A 1013 32.82 18.46 22.57
N GLY A 1014 32.44 19.32 21.62
CA GLY A 1014 33.01 19.36 20.26
C GLY A 1014 32.68 20.66 19.52
N GLU A 1015 33.28 20.84 18.33
CA GLU A 1015 33.24 22.10 17.58
C GLU A 1015 31.87 22.44 16.96
N ASP A 1016 31.14 21.46 16.42
CA ASP A 1016 29.81 21.72 15.83
C ASP A 1016 28.70 21.73 16.89
N PRO A 1017 28.02 22.86 17.12
CA PRO A 1017 26.99 22.98 18.14
C PRO A 1017 25.78 22.08 17.92
N LEU A 1018 25.51 21.60 16.69
CA LEU A 1018 24.36 20.75 16.39
C LEU A 1018 24.60 19.26 16.70
N SER A 1019 25.84 18.79 16.67
CA SER A 1019 26.19 17.39 16.93
C SER A 1019 26.88 17.13 18.28
N SER A 1020 27.46 18.16 18.90
CA SER A 1020 28.16 18.05 20.20
C SER A 1020 27.23 17.84 21.41
N GLY A 1021 27.79 17.35 22.53
CA GLY A 1021 27.10 17.24 23.83
C GLY A 1021 27.43 18.40 24.77
N LEU A 1022 26.74 18.49 25.92
CA LEU A 1022 26.89 19.53 26.94
C LEU A 1022 27.52 18.99 28.24
N GLU A 1023 28.75 19.38 28.51
CA GLU A 1023 29.52 19.02 29.72
C GLU A 1023 29.35 20.05 30.84
N LEU A 1024 29.42 19.57 32.09
CA LEU A 1024 29.23 20.36 33.30
C LEU A 1024 30.51 20.36 34.14
N LYS A 1025 31.06 21.55 34.42
CA LYS A 1025 32.23 21.74 35.29
C LYS A 1025 31.83 22.50 36.56
N ILE A 1026 32.16 21.94 37.72
CA ILE A 1026 31.83 22.53 39.04
C ILE A 1026 33.10 22.64 39.89
N ASN A 1027 33.27 23.78 40.57
CA ASN A 1027 34.38 24.04 41.47
C ASN A 1027 33.89 24.54 42.85
N PHE A 1028 34.35 23.91 43.95
CA PHE A 1028 34.02 24.30 45.33
C PHE A 1028 35.29 24.77 46.10
N PRO A 1029 35.19 25.79 46.96
CA PRO A 1029 36.34 26.44 47.59
C PRO A 1029 37.03 25.63 48.69
N HIS A 1030 36.32 24.73 49.39
CA HIS A 1030 36.85 24.00 50.56
C HIS A 1030 37.15 22.51 50.31
N LYS A 1031 36.92 22.03 49.08
CA LYS A 1031 37.20 20.67 48.62
C LYS A 1031 37.53 20.83 47.14
N GLY A 1032 38.80 20.72 46.75
CA GLY A 1032 39.22 20.90 45.36
C GLY A 1032 38.46 20.01 44.36
N LEU A 1033 38.68 20.24 43.06
CA LEU A 1033 38.04 19.56 41.92
C LEU A 1033 37.74 18.07 42.21
N LYS A 1034 36.49 17.76 42.54
CA LYS A 1034 36.00 16.39 42.70
C LYS A 1034 34.74 16.21 41.85
N HIS A 1035 34.62 15.03 41.25
CA HIS A 1035 33.44 14.62 40.49
C HIS A 1035 32.17 14.84 41.32
N ILE A 1036 31.10 15.28 40.64
CA ILE A 1036 29.79 15.62 41.21
C ILE A 1036 29.22 14.51 42.13
N ASN A 1037 29.64 13.27 41.91
CA ASN A 1037 29.29 12.08 42.68
C ASN A 1037 29.78 12.08 44.15
N MET A 1038 30.72 12.93 44.53
CA MET A 1038 31.29 13.01 45.88
C MET A 1038 30.60 14.03 46.82
N LEU A 1039 29.54 14.69 46.36
CA LEU A 1039 28.70 15.59 47.17
C LEU A 1039 27.69 14.83 48.04
N SER A 1040 27.26 15.41 49.15
CA SER A 1040 26.17 14.85 49.97
C SER A 1040 24.84 14.87 49.21
N GLY A 1041 23.87 13.99 49.54
CA GLY A 1041 22.58 13.91 48.85
C GLY A 1041 21.85 15.26 48.77
N GLY A 1042 21.79 16.00 49.88
CA GLY A 1042 21.18 17.35 49.93
C GLY A 1042 21.94 18.40 49.12
N GLU A 1043 23.29 18.36 49.10
CA GLU A 1043 24.10 19.29 48.28
C GLU A 1043 23.98 19.00 46.78
N LYS A 1044 23.90 17.72 46.38
CA LYS A 1044 23.63 17.32 44.99
C LYS A 1044 22.27 17.85 44.53
N SER A 1045 21.22 17.61 45.32
CA SER A 1045 19.88 18.10 45.01
C SER A 1045 19.84 19.62 44.91
N LEU A 1046 20.50 20.33 45.84
CA LEU A 1046 20.57 21.79 45.79
C LEU A 1046 21.37 22.30 44.59
N CYS A 1047 22.49 21.66 44.24
CA CYS A 1047 23.28 22.00 43.06
C CYS A 1047 22.50 21.82 41.76
N ALA A 1048 21.78 20.70 41.62
CA ALA A 1048 20.92 20.46 40.46
C ALA A 1048 19.77 21.48 40.38
N LEU A 1049 19.15 21.81 41.52
CA LEU A 1049 18.15 22.86 41.62
C LEU A 1049 18.68 24.21 41.14
N VAL A 1050 19.89 24.61 41.54
CA VAL A 1050 20.50 25.86 41.05
C VAL A 1050 20.69 25.84 39.54
N ILE A 1051 21.17 24.73 38.97
CA ILE A 1051 21.39 24.63 37.53
C ILE A 1051 20.05 24.67 36.79
N LEU A 1052 19.06 23.87 37.20
CA LEU A 1052 17.71 23.87 36.61
C LEU A 1052 17.05 25.25 36.68
N ILE A 1053 17.21 25.96 37.79
CA ILE A 1053 16.67 27.31 37.96
C ILE A 1053 17.45 28.32 37.11
N SER A 1054 18.75 28.12 36.91
CA SER A 1054 19.54 28.97 36.00
C SER A 1054 19.11 28.78 34.54
N PHE A 1055 18.84 27.53 34.12
CA PHE A 1055 18.19 27.24 32.84
C PHE A 1055 16.83 27.94 32.77
N TYR A 1056 15.99 27.78 33.78
CA TYR A 1056 14.67 28.41 33.86
C TYR A 1056 14.72 29.94 33.73
N LEU A 1057 15.66 30.61 34.38
CA LEU A 1057 15.73 32.07 34.43
C LEU A 1057 16.32 32.71 33.16
N VAL A 1058 16.96 31.95 32.26
CA VAL A 1058 17.34 32.46 30.94
C VAL A 1058 16.10 32.75 30.10
N LYS A 1059 15.13 31.83 30.13
CA LYS A 1059 13.85 31.99 29.44
C LYS A 1059 12.70 31.59 30.37
N PRO A 1060 12.27 32.48 31.29
CA PRO A 1060 11.27 32.14 32.28
C PRO A 1060 9.90 31.90 31.62
N GLY A 1061 9.32 30.73 31.89
CA GLY A 1061 7.96 30.42 31.48
C GLY A 1061 6.92 31.20 32.31
N PRO A 1062 5.66 31.29 31.86
CA PRO A 1062 4.58 31.95 32.62
C PRO A 1062 4.31 31.31 33.99
N PHE A 1063 4.58 30.01 34.14
CA PHE A 1063 4.45 29.30 35.41
C PHE A 1063 5.53 28.21 35.55
N CYS A 1064 5.79 27.81 36.79
CA CYS A 1064 6.74 26.79 37.21
C CYS A 1064 6.04 25.82 38.16
N ILE A 1065 6.17 24.52 37.89
CA ILE A 1065 5.55 23.45 38.68
C ILE A 1065 6.64 22.61 39.36
N LEU A 1066 6.56 22.45 40.67
CA LEU A 1066 7.56 21.72 41.47
C LEU A 1066 6.89 20.62 42.30
N ASP A 1067 7.21 19.35 42.04
CA ASP A 1067 6.64 18.20 42.78
C ASP A 1067 7.65 17.68 43.82
N GLU A 1068 7.45 17.99 45.11
CA GLU A 1068 8.23 17.48 46.25
C GLU A 1068 9.77 17.63 46.11
N VAL A 1069 10.21 18.71 45.44
CA VAL A 1069 11.64 18.99 45.19
C VAL A 1069 12.45 19.29 46.45
N ASP A 1070 11.74 19.58 47.55
CA ASP A 1070 12.27 19.93 48.87
C ASP A 1070 12.45 18.73 49.81
N ALA A 1071 12.05 17.51 49.39
CA ALA A 1071 12.07 16.31 50.24
C ALA A 1071 13.46 15.94 50.80
N PHE A 1072 14.53 16.30 50.10
CA PHE A 1072 15.92 16.01 50.50
C PHE A 1072 16.67 17.23 51.06
N LEU A 1073 15.98 18.34 51.31
CA LEU A 1073 16.58 19.56 51.84
C LEU A 1073 16.44 19.61 53.38
N ASP A 1074 17.55 19.86 54.06
CA ASP A 1074 17.57 20.18 55.50
C ASP A 1074 17.07 21.61 55.76
N GLU A 1075 16.83 21.98 57.02
CA GLU A 1075 16.32 23.32 57.38
C GLU A 1075 17.19 24.46 56.80
N LYS A 1076 18.52 24.31 56.84
CA LYS A 1076 19.46 25.32 56.31
C LYS A 1076 19.38 25.47 54.79
N ASN A 1077 19.30 24.37 54.04
CA ASN A 1077 19.17 24.45 52.58
C ASN A 1077 17.75 24.79 52.13
N SER A 1078 16.73 24.49 52.93
CA SER A 1078 15.35 24.93 52.71
C SER A 1078 15.25 26.46 52.68
N LEU A 1079 15.94 27.16 53.59
CA LEU A 1079 16.03 28.62 53.56
C LEU A 1079 16.74 29.17 52.31
N LYS A 1080 17.73 28.45 51.78
CA LYS A 1080 18.38 28.84 50.52
C LYS A 1080 17.46 28.61 49.32
N PHE A 1081 16.69 27.53 49.35
CA PHE A 1081 15.71 27.23 48.31
C PHE A 1081 14.58 28.27 48.28
N ILE A 1082 14.12 28.77 49.44
CA ILE A 1082 13.17 29.89 49.51
C ILE A 1082 13.71 31.13 48.75
N LYS A 1083 15.01 31.45 48.90
CA LYS A 1083 15.63 32.55 48.14
C LYS A 1083 15.62 32.33 46.63
N LEU A 1084 15.72 31.07 46.19
CA LEU A 1084 15.60 30.73 44.76
C LEU A 1084 14.16 30.85 44.28
N LEU A 1085 13.18 30.46 45.09
CA LEU A 1085 11.75 30.66 44.81
C LEU A 1085 11.41 32.15 44.66
N ASP A 1086 12.02 33.02 45.47
CA ASP A 1086 11.85 34.46 45.34
C ASP A 1086 12.37 35.03 44.02
N LEU A 1087 13.41 34.43 43.43
CA LEU A 1087 13.92 34.83 42.11
C LEU A 1087 12.91 34.46 41.01
N ILE A 1088 12.34 33.24 41.08
CA ILE A 1088 11.34 32.77 40.11
C ILE A 1088 10.04 33.56 40.25
N LYS A 1089 9.63 33.87 41.48
CA LYS A 1089 8.39 34.62 41.80
C LYS A 1089 8.30 35.98 41.10
N ARG A 1090 9.45 36.59 40.74
CA ARG A 1090 9.49 37.89 40.06
C ARG A 1090 9.00 37.83 38.61
N SER A 1091 9.17 36.69 37.95
CA SER A 1091 8.86 36.52 36.53
C SER A 1091 7.74 35.52 36.26
N SER A 1092 7.44 34.63 37.20
CA SER A 1092 6.64 33.43 36.94
C SER A 1092 5.77 33.04 38.14
N GLN A 1093 4.59 32.47 37.85
CA GLN A 1093 3.76 31.83 38.85
C GLN A 1093 4.40 30.52 39.32
N ILE A 1094 4.31 30.18 40.61
CA ILE A 1094 4.87 28.93 41.15
C ILE A 1094 3.74 28.08 41.74
N ILE A 1095 3.66 26.82 41.33
CA ILE A 1095 2.78 25.81 41.89
C ILE A 1095 3.66 24.69 42.43
N LEU A 1096 3.67 24.49 43.75
CA LEU A 1096 4.54 23.49 44.35
C LEU A 1096 3.79 22.52 45.27
N ILE A 1097 4.18 21.24 45.28
CA ILE A 1097 3.79 20.28 46.30
C ILE A 1097 4.93 20.22 47.33
N THR A 1098 4.62 20.45 48.60
CA THR A 1098 5.62 20.47 49.68
C THR A 1098 5.03 19.95 50.99
N HIS A 1099 5.91 19.37 51.80
CA HIS A 1099 5.65 19.03 53.21
C HIS A 1099 6.44 19.91 54.18
N ASN A 1100 7.25 20.83 53.66
CA ASN A 1100 8.15 21.63 54.46
C ASN A 1100 7.44 22.86 55.05
N PRO A 1101 7.30 22.94 56.39
CA PRO A 1101 6.58 24.03 57.05
C PRO A 1101 7.25 25.40 56.83
N HIS A 1102 8.55 25.45 56.54
CA HIS A 1102 9.22 26.72 56.24
C HIS A 1102 8.79 27.29 54.88
N ILE A 1103 8.57 26.44 53.88
CA ILE A 1103 8.10 26.87 52.55
C ILE A 1103 6.62 27.26 52.63
N MET A 1104 5.81 26.51 53.37
CA MET A 1104 4.38 26.80 53.56
C MET A 1104 4.10 28.18 54.16
N LYS A 1105 5.03 28.76 54.94
CA LYS A 1105 4.88 30.11 55.51
C LYS A 1105 5.05 31.23 54.48
N GLU A 1106 5.78 30.97 53.40
CA GLU A 1106 6.16 31.97 52.40
C GLU A 1106 5.21 32.01 51.18
N VAL A 1107 4.30 31.04 51.05
CA VAL A 1107 3.36 30.97 49.92
C VAL A 1107 2.18 31.93 50.06
N ASP A 1108 1.54 32.27 48.94
CA ASP A 1108 0.41 33.20 48.90
C ASP A 1108 -0.95 32.47 49.04
N THR A 1109 -1.04 31.23 48.56
CA THR A 1109 -2.22 30.35 48.69
C THR A 1109 -1.80 28.92 49.06
N LEU A 1110 -2.50 28.31 50.01
CA LEU A 1110 -2.39 26.90 50.37
C LEU A 1110 -3.62 26.13 49.86
N LEU A 1111 -3.39 25.09 49.07
CA LEU A 1111 -4.39 24.15 48.58
C LEU A 1111 -4.29 22.86 49.38
N GLY A 1112 -5.24 22.64 50.29
CA GLY A 1112 -5.35 21.40 51.05
C GLY A 1112 -6.04 20.32 50.23
N VAL A 1113 -5.44 19.13 50.16
CA VAL A 1113 -6.04 17.94 49.54
C VAL A 1113 -6.25 16.88 50.61
N THR A 1114 -7.50 16.46 50.80
CA THR A 1114 -7.88 15.42 51.75
C THR A 1114 -8.63 14.29 51.06
N MET A 1115 -8.83 13.19 51.78
CA MET A 1115 -9.46 11.99 51.25
C MET A 1115 -10.43 11.47 52.31
N GLU A 1116 -11.67 11.97 52.27
CA GLU A 1116 -12.73 11.55 53.20
C GLU A 1116 -13.27 10.16 52.86
N GLU A 1117 -13.33 9.82 51.56
CA GLU A 1117 -13.72 8.51 51.06
C GLU A 1117 -12.54 7.83 50.36
N LYS A 1118 -12.42 6.50 50.51
CA LYS A 1118 -11.31 5.73 49.94
C LYS A 1118 -11.37 5.78 48.41
N GLY A 1119 -10.47 6.56 47.83
CA GLY A 1119 -10.25 6.73 46.39
C GLY A 1119 -10.68 8.10 45.87
N ILE A 1120 -11.31 8.94 46.70
CA ILE A 1120 -11.93 10.20 46.29
C ILE A 1120 -11.25 11.36 47.02
N SER A 1121 -10.64 12.25 46.25
CA SER A 1121 -9.96 13.44 46.75
C SER A 1121 -10.94 14.62 46.86
N LYS A 1122 -10.87 15.35 47.98
CA LYS A 1122 -11.52 16.66 48.19
C LYS A 1122 -10.47 17.76 48.34
N ILE A 1123 -10.81 18.97 47.92
CA ILE A 1123 -9.89 20.11 47.87
C ILE A 1123 -10.46 21.28 48.68
N PHE A 1124 -9.60 21.92 49.47
CA PHE A 1124 -9.88 23.12 50.24
C PHE A 1124 -8.83 24.19 49.90
N VAL A 1125 -9.23 25.46 49.91
CA VAL A 1125 -8.37 26.59 49.53
C VAL A 1125 -8.26 27.55 50.70
N ILE A 1126 -7.03 27.79 51.16
CA ILE A 1126 -6.71 28.73 52.25
C ILE A 1126 -5.85 29.84 51.67
N LYS A 1127 -6.29 31.10 51.79
CA LYS A 1127 -5.52 32.28 51.37
C LYS A 1127 -4.72 32.82 52.53
N LYS A 1128 -3.59 33.49 52.24
CA LYS A 1128 -2.68 34.03 53.26
C LYS A 1128 -3.32 34.94 54.30
N GLU A 1129 -4.34 35.69 53.90
CA GLU A 1129 -5.12 36.59 54.77
C GLU A 1129 -5.87 35.86 55.91
N ASN A 1130 -6.13 34.55 55.76
CA ASN A 1130 -6.89 33.74 56.72
C ASN A 1130 -6.03 32.76 57.55
N PHE A 1131 -4.71 32.71 57.35
CA PHE A 1131 -3.86 31.72 58.04
C PHE A 1131 -3.91 31.80 59.57
N PHE A 1132 -4.19 32.99 60.13
CA PHE A 1132 -4.22 33.22 61.58
C PHE A 1132 -5.63 33.19 62.20
N SER A 1133 -6.71 33.27 61.41
CA SER A 1133 -8.08 33.25 61.94
C SER A 1133 -8.67 31.85 62.06
N GLU A 1134 -8.23 30.89 61.24
CA GLU A 1134 -8.77 29.51 61.25
C GLU A 1134 -7.94 28.52 62.08
N TYR A 1135 -6.70 28.84 62.43
CA TYR A 1135 -5.86 27.99 63.30
C TYR A 1135 -6.26 28.04 64.80
N ILE A 1136 -7.16 28.95 65.19
CA ILE A 1136 -7.61 29.13 66.58
C ILE A 1136 -8.94 28.39 66.86
N ASN A 1137 -9.61 27.82 65.86
CA ASN A 1137 -10.92 27.18 66.03
C ASN A 1137 -10.99 25.69 65.58
N HIS A 1138 -9.86 25.02 65.36
CA HIS A 1138 -9.84 23.58 65.08
C HIS A 1138 -8.72 22.83 65.79
#